data_AF-A0A9C8WHN2-F1
#
_entry.id   AF-A0A9C8WHN2-F1
#
_cell.length_a   1.000
_cell.length_b   1.000
_cell.length_c   1.000
_cell.angle_alpha   90.00
_cell.angle_beta   90.00
_cell.angle_gamma   90.00
#
_symmetry.space_group_name_H-M   'P 1'
#
loop_
_entity.id
_entity.type
_entity.pdbx_description
1 polymer ?
#
loop_
_entity_poly.entity_id
_entity_poly.type
_entity_poly.pdbx_seq_one_letter_code
_entity_poly.pdbx_strand_id
1 'polypeptide(L)'
;ETAARIFGYSREELFNKPPNMLIPARYHREHNHLYENFLREDREHGPAKVQRELMGRRRDGTEVPLEISLGRLYVDNHRIAVAYLQDITRRVQAAKALKQERDLLDSIMQTDIAGILVLSASGRILFINQYARDIFGIQEQGDNLELPYDAPLWQLARPDGTLLQPAEQPFHVILKSHAPLQNEEYLLYGKNDRVRYLTLNGAPLLDDEGEISGIVLAFTDITRQKEYEQRLHTVETELRESMERFRLLAENATDMIAKFSPQGVFLYVSPASEGILGYTPDELLGKSIYDLTHPDDVVDIVRTTQEGYRKGQTYTITHRARRKSGEYIWLETTNKVIRDPQTHAVSETVAVSRDITHHKEAEEALRQAREAAEATNRAKSEFLANMSHEIRTPLNAVIGMTSLLLETDLSLEQQDYIETIRTSGNALLNVINDILDFSKIEAGKMELEEQPFDLHECVESALDLVARQAQEKNLELTYIVPEHAPPMVIGDVTRIHQVLVNLLSNAVKFTQEGEVIVTVTSHPQPNDTHEITFAVQDTGIGIPEERLGRIFDAFSQADASTTRKFGGTGLGLTISKRLIEMMGGRIWAESQVGIGSTFSFSLRMKAASAAQSVHHRGTQPLLRNKNVLILDDNATNRTVLSRQMEAWGMLPVTAGSLQEVQERAAHTPFDIVVLDISIQGLSGNELVTKLGEIFPTETAFIVLSPMGNRQRFRAGSRYITHLTKPIKSLQLYNALISAVDHRKRPSTRPIADVFEPDMGSKHPLRILIAEDHLINQKVILGILSKLGYRADIAANGIEVTEALERQLYDVVLMDVQMPEMDGVETTRYIRENIPTNRQPTIVAMTAHALKGDREKYLAVGMDAYLSKPVQVTQLKEILRRCKPIKARGTRPLRPFSRQTSPLHIRIPQSEEDTVPLPQPERTSLPDNGNSPLEREWEYIHPPTLEDLQAILGGERHAISELIEVFLAETPQKFSKMEDLVSLRKFETAQRIAHGVKGLSATFGSQTLADICQEIEHACQRADIRAAQKLLGDARTRFEATARELEAWCGIS
;
A
#
# COMPACT_ATOMS: atom_id res chain seq x y z
N GLU A 1 41.32 -129.59 22.66
CA GLU A 1 40.24 -129.11 21.77
C GLU A 1 39.64 -127.78 22.21
N THR A 2 39.27 -127.61 23.49
CA THR A 2 38.70 -126.35 23.99
C THR A 2 39.59 -125.13 23.72
N ALA A 3 40.91 -125.22 23.97
CA ALA A 3 41.86 -124.16 23.65
C ALA A 3 41.93 -123.84 22.13
N ALA A 4 41.93 -124.88 21.28
CA ALA A 4 41.89 -124.71 19.82
C ALA A 4 40.64 -123.94 19.36
N ARG A 5 39.47 -124.24 19.96
CA ARG A 5 38.21 -123.53 19.68
C ARG A 5 38.19 -122.09 20.17
N ILE A 6 38.73 -121.83 21.37
CA ILE A 6 38.75 -120.49 21.97
C ILE A 6 39.71 -119.56 21.21
N PHE A 7 40.87 -120.06 20.79
CA PHE A 7 41.92 -119.23 20.15
C PHE A 7 41.97 -119.32 18.63
N GLY A 8 41.27 -120.26 17.99
CA GLY A 8 41.24 -120.40 16.53
C GLY A 8 42.50 -121.01 15.90
N TYR A 9 43.33 -121.69 16.67
CA TYR A 9 44.47 -122.47 16.18
C TYR A 9 44.10 -123.96 16.09
N SER A 10 44.67 -124.69 15.12
CA SER A 10 44.53 -126.15 15.08
C SER A 10 45.33 -126.80 16.22
N ARG A 11 44.99 -128.05 16.57
CA ARG A 11 45.72 -128.80 17.62
C ARG A 11 47.22 -128.96 17.27
N GLU A 12 47.52 -129.16 16.00
CA GLU A 12 48.88 -129.31 15.47
C GLU A 12 49.66 -128.00 15.54
N GLU A 13 49.00 -126.86 15.28
CA GLU A 13 49.60 -125.52 15.36
C GLU A 13 49.95 -125.10 16.80
N LEU A 14 49.27 -125.65 17.82
CA LEU A 14 49.54 -125.37 19.23
C LEU A 14 50.57 -126.31 19.85
N PHE A 15 50.84 -127.46 19.24
CA PHE A 15 51.75 -128.46 19.80
C PHE A 15 53.22 -127.97 19.71
N ASN A 16 53.98 -128.14 20.79
CA ASN A 16 55.37 -127.63 20.92
C ASN A 16 55.56 -126.11 20.71
N LYS A 17 54.51 -125.29 20.86
CA LYS A 17 54.59 -123.83 20.82
C LYS A 17 54.49 -123.22 22.22
N PRO A 18 55.13 -122.07 22.48
CA PRO A 18 55.10 -121.43 23.79
C PRO A 18 53.69 -120.87 24.09
N PRO A 19 53.18 -120.99 25.33
CA PRO A 19 51.88 -120.46 25.72
C PRO A 19 51.69 -118.96 25.45
N ASN A 20 52.79 -118.19 25.39
CA ASN A 20 52.78 -116.76 25.08
C ASN A 20 52.15 -116.42 23.72
N MET A 21 52.09 -117.37 22.77
CA MET A 21 51.39 -117.13 21.51
C MET A 21 49.88 -116.90 21.71
N LEU A 22 49.33 -117.40 22.82
CA LEU A 22 47.91 -117.31 23.18
C LEU A 22 47.60 -116.12 24.08
N ILE A 23 48.60 -115.26 24.33
CA ILE A 23 48.50 -114.15 25.28
C ILE A 23 48.96 -112.87 24.55
N PRO A 24 48.28 -111.73 24.74
CA PRO A 24 48.74 -110.45 24.19
C PRO A 24 50.14 -110.10 24.67
N ALA A 25 50.96 -109.53 23.78
CA ALA A 25 52.37 -109.22 24.05
C ALA A 25 52.57 -108.36 25.33
N ARG A 26 51.62 -107.47 25.63
CA ARG A 26 51.66 -106.61 26.82
C ARG A 26 51.64 -107.38 28.15
N TYR A 27 51.12 -108.60 28.16
CA TYR A 27 51.07 -109.44 29.37
C TYR A 27 52.16 -110.53 29.39
N HIS A 28 53.04 -110.62 28.38
CA HIS A 28 54.05 -111.70 28.30
C HIS A 28 55.02 -111.71 29.48
N ARG A 29 55.52 -110.54 29.91
CA ARG A 29 56.45 -110.46 31.06
C ARG A 29 55.81 -110.94 32.35
N GLU A 30 54.62 -110.42 32.66
CA GLU A 30 53.89 -110.78 33.88
C GLU A 30 53.47 -112.25 33.86
N HIS A 31 52.96 -112.74 32.72
CA HIS A 31 52.58 -114.13 32.53
C HIS A 31 53.78 -115.08 32.68
N ASN A 32 54.92 -114.79 32.04
CA ASN A 32 56.12 -115.62 32.16
C ASN A 32 56.61 -115.70 33.61
N HIS A 33 56.65 -114.56 34.30
CA HIS A 33 57.04 -114.52 35.71
C HIS A 33 56.09 -115.33 36.60
N LEU A 34 54.77 -115.23 36.38
CA LEU A 34 53.76 -116.01 37.10
C LEU A 34 53.84 -117.51 36.77
N TYR A 35 54.10 -117.86 35.51
CA TYR A 35 54.25 -119.24 35.05
C TYR A 35 55.52 -119.89 35.61
N GLU A 36 56.65 -119.19 35.60
CA GLU A 36 57.91 -119.64 36.20
C GLU A 36 57.79 -119.81 37.72
N ASN A 37 57.17 -118.84 38.42
CA ASN A 37 56.92 -118.96 39.86
C ASN A 37 55.99 -120.14 40.18
N PHE A 38 54.93 -120.34 39.38
CA PHE A 38 54.04 -121.49 39.54
C PHE A 38 54.74 -122.83 39.31
N LEU A 39 55.82 -122.91 38.53
CA LEU A 39 56.61 -124.14 38.36
C LEU A 39 57.66 -124.35 39.46
N ARG A 40 58.16 -123.25 40.07
CA ARG A 40 59.21 -123.26 41.11
C ARG A 40 58.67 -123.49 42.53
N GLU A 41 57.44 -123.10 42.84
CA GLU A 41 56.88 -123.27 44.21
C GLU A 41 56.62 -124.75 44.57
N ASP A 42 57.51 -125.32 45.40
CA ASP A 42 57.31 -126.60 46.10
C ASP A 42 56.29 -126.44 47.23
N ARG A 43 55.00 -126.60 46.89
CA ARG A 43 53.96 -126.88 47.88
C ARG A 43 53.43 -128.28 47.63
N GLU A 44 53.86 -129.21 48.48
CA GLU A 44 53.22 -130.51 48.65
C GLU A 44 51.79 -130.28 49.18
N HIS A 45 50.80 -130.90 48.54
CA HIS A 45 49.39 -130.97 48.92
C HIS A 45 48.45 -129.83 48.46
N GLY A 46 47.63 -130.16 47.44
CA GLY A 46 46.40 -129.48 47.08
C GLY A 46 46.44 -128.81 45.69
N PRO A 47 45.44 -129.02 44.82
CA PRO A 47 45.32 -128.19 43.62
C PRO A 47 45.00 -126.76 44.06
N ALA A 48 46.02 -125.92 44.19
CA ALA A 48 45.85 -124.48 44.28
C ALA A 48 45.25 -124.00 42.94
N LYS A 49 43.93 -124.03 42.82
CA LYS A 49 43.21 -123.38 41.72
C LYS A 49 43.42 -121.88 41.86
N VAL A 50 44.46 -121.35 41.22
CA VAL A 50 44.57 -119.92 40.98
C VAL A 50 43.61 -119.63 39.83
N GLN A 51 42.39 -119.23 40.18
CA GLN A 51 41.40 -118.75 39.22
C GLN A 51 41.67 -117.26 38.99
N ARG A 52 42.01 -116.88 37.76
CA ARG A 52 42.29 -115.50 37.38
C ARG A 52 41.67 -115.17 36.04
N GLU A 53 41.21 -113.94 35.90
CA GLU A 53 40.83 -113.39 34.61
C GLU A 53 42.08 -112.85 33.89
N LEU A 54 42.29 -113.26 32.65
CA LEU A 54 43.33 -112.70 31.77
C LEU A 54 42.80 -112.51 30.35
N MET A 55 43.53 -111.75 29.55
CA MET A 55 43.24 -111.64 28.12
C MET A 55 44.02 -112.69 27.35
N GLY A 56 43.32 -113.50 26.58
CA GLY A 56 43.86 -114.38 25.57
C GLY A 56 43.91 -113.70 24.20
N ARG A 57 44.82 -114.12 23.32
CA ARG A 57 44.91 -113.64 21.93
C ARG A 57 44.59 -114.76 20.95
N ARG A 58 43.59 -114.55 20.11
CA ARG A 58 43.19 -115.47 19.04
C ARG A 58 44.15 -115.36 17.84
N ARG A 59 44.09 -116.33 16.93
CA ARG A 59 44.89 -116.41 15.69
C ARG A 59 44.76 -115.17 14.80
N ASP A 60 43.57 -114.62 14.72
CA ASP A 60 43.26 -113.40 13.95
C ASP A 60 43.76 -112.10 14.63
N GLY A 61 44.36 -112.23 15.81
CA GLY A 61 44.86 -111.11 16.60
C GLY A 61 43.85 -110.49 17.57
N THR A 62 42.58 -110.90 17.54
CA THR A 62 41.57 -110.41 18.48
C THR A 62 41.84 -110.94 19.89
N GLU A 63 41.44 -110.17 20.89
CA GLU A 63 41.64 -110.53 22.28
C GLU A 63 40.33 -111.01 22.91
N VAL A 64 40.40 -112.06 23.72
CA VAL A 64 39.27 -112.70 24.37
C VAL A 64 39.51 -112.74 25.88
N PRO A 65 38.57 -112.27 26.72
CA PRO A 65 38.70 -112.42 28.17
C PRO A 65 38.49 -113.88 28.55
N LEU A 66 39.44 -114.42 29.30
CA LEU A 66 39.48 -115.81 29.74
C LEU A 66 39.60 -115.88 31.24
N GLU A 67 38.87 -116.79 31.84
CA GLU A 67 39.15 -117.25 33.19
C GLU A 67 40.07 -118.48 33.09
N ILE A 68 41.28 -118.37 33.62
CA ILE A 68 42.23 -119.50 33.70
C ILE A 68 42.19 -120.09 35.09
N SER A 69 42.25 -121.41 35.15
CA SER A 69 42.61 -122.16 36.36
C SER A 69 43.80 -123.05 36.04
N LEU A 70 44.90 -122.89 36.77
CA LEU A 70 46.11 -123.70 36.59
C LEU A 70 46.14 -124.86 37.58
N GLY A 71 46.51 -126.05 37.09
CA GLY A 71 46.81 -127.25 37.87
C GLY A 71 48.19 -127.80 37.50
N ARG A 72 48.75 -128.67 38.36
CA ARG A 72 50.07 -129.30 38.16
C ARG A 72 49.91 -130.81 38.01
N LEU A 73 50.60 -131.42 37.06
CA LEU A 73 50.69 -132.87 36.86
C LEU A 73 52.15 -133.29 36.74
N TYR A 74 52.47 -134.51 37.18
CA TYR A 74 53.78 -135.13 37.02
C TYR A 74 53.68 -136.27 36.00
N VAL A 75 54.51 -136.23 34.96
CA VAL A 75 54.61 -137.30 33.94
C VAL A 75 56.09 -137.57 33.67
N ASP A 76 56.53 -138.83 33.79
CA ASP A 76 57.91 -139.28 33.58
C ASP A 76 58.98 -138.37 34.22
N ASN A 77 58.78 -138.04 35.50
CA ASN A 77 59.64 -137.16 36.31
C ASN A 77 59.74 -135.68 35.85
N HIS A 78 58.89 -135.24 34.93
CA HIS A 78 58.77 -133.86 34.47
C HIS A 78 57.49 -133.20 35.01
N ARG A 79 57.60 -131.94 35.45
CA ARG A 79 56.46 -131.12 35.92
C ARG A 79 55.74 -130.50 34.72
N ILE A 80 54.46 -130.81 34.57
CA ILE A 80 53.59 -130.24 33.52
C ILE A 80 52.52 -129.36 34.18
N ALA A 81 52.35 -128.14 33.67
CA ALA A 81 51.23 -127.28 34.05
C ALA A 81 50.04 -127.52 33.11
N VAL A 82 48.85 -127.73 33.68
CA VAL A 82 47.59 -127.85 32.95
C VAL A 82 46.76 -126.61 33.18
N ALA A 83 46.42 -125.90 32.11
CA ALA A 83 45.52 -124.76 32.16
C ALA A 83 44.10 -125.18 31.74
N TYR A 84 43.13 -124.95 32.62
CA TYR A 84 41.72 -124.92 32.24
C TYR A 84 41.35 -123.50 31.86
N LEU A 85 40.77 -123.33 30.67
CA LEU A 85 40.43 -122.03 30.11
C LEU A 85 38.94 -121.96 29.85
N GLN A 86 38.29 -120.96 30.42
CA GLN A 86 36.89 -120.66 30.20
C GLN A 86 36.73 -119.30 29.56
N ASP A 87 36.03 -119.25 28.42
CA ASP A 87 35.66 -118.00 27.76
C ASP A 87 34.56 -117.30 28.58
N ILE A 88 34.86 -116.11 29.09
CA ILE A 88 33.94 -115.30 29.91
C ILE A 88 33.37 -114.09 29.16
N THR A 89 33.52 -114.05 27.83
CA THR A 89 33.09 -112.91 26.99
C THR A 89 31.64 -112.50 27.25
N ARG A 90 30.71 -113.47 27.33
CA ARG A 90 29.28 -113.19 27.60
C ARG A 90 29.04 -112.53 28.95
N ARG A 91 29.76 -112.94 30.01
CA ARG A 91 29.60 -112.39 31.36
C ARG A 91 30.09 -110.94 31.44
N VAL A 92 31.27 -110.68 30.85
CA VAL A 92 31.84 -109.33 30.80
C VAL A 92 31.00 -108.39 29.93
N GLN A 93 30.49 -108.88 28.79
CA GLN A 93 29.60 -108.10 27.94
C GLN A 93 28.27 -107.77 28.64
N ALA A 94 27.66 -108.72 29.35
CA ALA A 94 26.42 -108.47 30.10
C ALA A 94 26.62 -107.46 31.25
N ALA A 95 27.70 -107.60 32.03
CA ALA A 95 28.01 -106.67 33.12
C ALA A 95 28.33 -105.25 32.59
N LYS A 96 29.04 -105.15 31.46
CA LYS A 96 29.32 -103.88 30.81
C LYS A 96 28.05 -103.25 30.23
N ALA A 97 27.16 -104.03 29.62
CA ALA A 97 25.87 -103.56 29.11
C ALA A 97 25.00 -103.01 30.24
N LEU A 98 24.86 -103.76 31.35
CA LEU A 98 24.09 -103.32 32.52
C LEU A 98 24.65 -102.03 33.14
N LYS A 99 26.00 -101.93 33.24
CA LYS A 99 26.64 -100.70 33.71
C LYS A 99 26.40 -99.52 32.75
N GLN A 100 26.53 -99.74 31.44
CA GLN A 100 26.28 -98.70 30.44
C GLN A 100 24.83 -98.23 30.43
N GLU A 101 23.88 -99.15 30.60
CA GLU A 101 22.46 -98.83 30.71
C GLU A 101 22.16 -98.04 31.98
N ARG A 102 22.75 -98.41 33.12
CA ARG A 102 22.62 -97.65 34.37
C ARG A 102 23.26 -96.26 34.28
N ASP A 103 24.49 -96.16 33.77
CA ASP A 103 25.18 -94.88 33.59
C ASP A 103 24.41 -93.95 32.62
N LEU A 104 23.76 -94.54 31.59
CA LEU A 104 22.89 -93.81 30.66
C LEU A 104 21.62 -93.31 31.34
N LEU A 105 20.93 -94.17 32.11
CA LEU A 105 19.73 -93.79 32.86
C LEU A 105 20.04 -92.70 33.89
N ASP A 106 21.14 -92.83 34.65
CA ASP A 106 21.58 -91.82 35.60
C ASP A 106 21.87 -90.48 34.89
N SER A 107 22.48 -90.52 33.70
CA SER A 107 22.75 -89.32 32.90
C SER A 107 21.46 -88.65 32.38
N ILE A 108 20.48 -89.43 31.92
CA ILE A 108 19.17 -88.91 31.45
C ILE A 108 18.41 -88.29 32.63
N MET A 109 18.37 -88.99 33.76
CA MET A 109 17.69 -88.56 34.97
C MET A 109 18.33 -87.30 35.57
N GLN A 110 19.62 -87.06 35.37
CA GLN A 110 20.32 -85.85 35.82
C GLN A 110 20.36 -84.70 34.79
N THR A 111 19.62 -84.78 33.68
CA THR A 111 19.59 -83.67 32.69
C THR A 111 18.99 -82.38 33.25
N ASP A 112 19.50 -81.25 32.78
CA ASP A 112 19.00 -79.91 33.13
C ASP A 112 17.85 -79.42 32.21
N ILE A 113 17.24 -80.32 31.45
CA ILE A 113 16.19 -79.97 30.47
C ILE A 113 14.81 -79.92 31.15
N ALA A 114 14.56 -80.85 32.08
CA ALA A 114 13.31 -80.95 32.82
C ALA A 114 13.61 -81.28 34.28
N GLY A 115 12.76 -80.81 35.18
CA GLY A 115 12.83 -81.17 36.60
C GLY A 115 12.22 -82.54 36.76
N ILE A 116 12.99 -83.51 37.24
CA ILE A 116 12.55 -84.88 37.43
C ILE A 116 12.52 -85.18 38.94
N LEU A 117 11.38 -85.68 39.39
CA LEU A 117 11.09 -86.04 40.78
C LEU A 117 10.43 -87.42 40.80
N VAL A 118 11.01 -88.38 41.53
CA VAL A 118 10.41 -89.70 41.73
C VAL A 118 10.02 -89.83 43.19
N LEU A 119 8.78 -90.25 43.42
CA LEU A 119 8.15 -90.35 44.72
C LEU A 119 7.74 -91.80 45.00
N SER A 120 7.81 -92.24 46.25
CA SER A 120 7.21 -93.52 46.68
C SER A 120 5.69 -93.41 46.71
N ALA A 121 4.99 -94.55 46.80
CA ALA A 121 3.54 -94.58 47.02
C ALA A 121 3.09 -93.83 48.32
N SER A 122 4.01 -93.66 49.29
CA SER A 122 3.78 -92.89 50.51
C SER A 122 4.16 -91.40 50.41
N GLY A 123 4.62 -90.93 49.25
CA GLY A 123 5.00 -89.53 49.02
C GLY A 123 6.44 -89.17 49.42
N ARG A 124 7.31 -90.17 49.65
CA ARG A 124 8.74 -89.93 49.93
C ARG A 124 9.52 -89.67 48.65
N ILE A 125 10.44 -88.70 48.65
CA ILE A 125 11.31 -88.46 47.50
C ILE A 125 12.32 -89.60 47.38
N LEU A 126 12.17 -90.44 46.35
CA LEU A 126 13.10 -91.50 45.99
C LEU A 126 14.24 -90.96 45.11
N PHE A 127 13.95 -89.97 44.27
CA PHE A 127 14.94 -89.32 43.42
C PHE A 127 14.52 -87.89 43.10
N ILE A 128 15.48 -86.98 43.04
CA ILE A 128 15.29 -85.62 42.51
C ILE A 128 16.55 -85.18 41.77
N ASN A 129 16.38 -84.65 40.55
CA ASN A 129 17.51 -84.16 39.77
C ASN A 129 17.92 -82.72 40.14
N GLN A 130 19.06 -82.25 39.64
CA GLN A 130 19.60 -80.94 40.02
C GLN A 130 18.69 -79.79 39.58
N TYR A 131 18.16 -79.83 38.36
CA TYR A 131 17.25 -78.81 37.85
C TYR A 131 15.96 -78.70 38.67
N ALA A 132 15.38 -79.82 39.11
CA ALA A 132 14.24 -79.79 40.03
C ALA A 132 14.61 -79.18 41.38
N ARG A 133 15.79 -79.52 41.93
CA ARG A 133 16.29 -78.91 43.18
C ARG A 133 16.44 -77.40 43.06
N ASP A 134 16.94 -76.90 41.93
CA ASP A 134 17.15 -75.46 41.70
C ASP A 134 15.82 -74.71 41.54
N ILE A 135 14.83 -75.29 40.85
CA ILE A 135 13.49 -74.67 40.72
C ILE A 135 12.77 -74.65 42.07
N PHE A 136 12.86 -75.73 42.84
CA PHE A 136 12.21 -75.86 44.15
C PHE A 136 13.02 -75.26 45.32
N GLY A 137 14.26 -74.81 45.09
CA GLY A 137 15.13 -74.18 46.09
C GLY A 137 15.62 -75.12 47.21
N ILE A 138 15.79 -76.41 46.93
CA ILE A 138 16.20 -77.43 47.91
C ILE A 138 17.74 -77.49 47.99
N GLN A 139 18.32 -77.14 49.14
CA GLN A 139 19.79 -77.06 49.32
C GLN A 139 20.42 -78.21 50.13
N GLU A 140 19.66 -79.11 50.75
CA GLU A 140 20.23 -80.23 51.54
C GLU A 140 20.40 -81.51 50.70
N GLN A 141 21.57 -82.16 50.84
CA GLN A 141 21.77 -83.57 50.47
C GLN A 141 21.44 -84.43 51.70
N GLY A 142 20.29 -85.08 51.70
CA GLY A 142 19.94 -86.09 52.70
C GLY A 142 18.90 -87.07 52.16
N ASP A 143 19.16 -88.38 52.32
CA ASP A 143 18.35 -89.51 51.81
C ASP A 143 16.99 -89.68 52.53
N ASN A 144 16.44 -88.63 53.14
CA ASN A 144 15.20 -88.70 53.93
C ASN A 144 14.33 -87.43 53.78
N LEU A 145 14.23 -86.90 52.56
CA LEU A 145 13.23 -85.87 52.23
C LEU A 145 11.85 -86.54 52.01
N GLU A 146 11.01 -86.51 53.04
CA GLU A 146 9.56 -86.65 52.88
C GLU A 146 9.02 -85.35 52.26
N LEU A 147 8.19 -85.42 51.21
CA LEU A 147 7.38 -84.27 50.83
C LEU A 147 6.35 -84.06 51.96
N PRO A 148 6.41 -82.99 52.76
CA PRO A 148 5.36 -82.72 53.72
C PRO A 148 4.28 -82.01 52.91
N TYR A 149 3.10 -82.62 52.78
CA TYR A 149 1.93 -81.94 52.21
C TYR A 149 1.58 -80.63 52.96
N ASP A 150 2.20 -80.38 54.11
CA ASP A 150 2.02 -79.22 54.97
C ASP A 150 3.25 -78.29 55.13
N ALA A 151 4.30 -78.40 54.30
CA ALA A 151 5.43 -77.47 54.34
C ALA A 151 5.24 -76.26 53.40
N PRO A 152 5.54 -75.01 53.82
CA PRO A 152 5.25 -73.77 53.10
C PRO A 152 6.20 -73.49 51.92
N LEU A 153 6.72 -74.51 51.24
CA LEU A 153 7.77 -74.35 50.23
C LEU A 153 7.29 -74.51 48.78
N TRP A 154 6.17 -75.22 48.52
CA TRP A 154 5.72 -75.56 47.17
C TRP A 154 4.20 -75.46 47.00
N GLN A 155 3.70 -74.28 46.70
CA GLN A 155 2.28 -74.08 46.41
C GLN A 155 2.05 -74.09 44.90
N LEU A 156 1.44 -75.17 44.41
CA LEU A 156 0.94 -75.24 43.04
C LEU A 156 -0.46 -74.61 42.98
N ALA A 157 -0.69 -73.82 41.93
CA ALA A 157 -1.99 -73.29 41.57
C ALA A 157 -2.32 -73.60 40.13
N ARG A 158 -3.60 -73.53 39.78
CA ARG A 158 -4.05 -73.54 38.39
C ARG A 158 -3.58 -72.25 37.68
N PRO A 159 -3.58 -72.22 36.34
CA PRO A 159 -3.15 -71.04 35.56
C PRO A 159 -3.93 -69.75 35.86
N ASP A 160 -5.12 -69.86 36.44
CA ASP A 160 -5.95 -68.72 36.89
C ASP A 160 -5.53 -68.15 38.26
N GLY A 161 -4.52 -68.73 38.90
CA GLY A 161 -4.01 -68.31 40.21
C GLY A 161 -4.65 -69.03 41.40
N THR A 162 -5.59 -69.93 41.21
CA THR A 162 -6.25 -70.67 42.31
C THR A 162 -5.34 -71.76 42.89
N LEU A 163 -5.02 -71.68 44.18
CA LEU A 163 -4.19 -72.66 44.88
C LEU A 163 -4.87 -74.04 44.91
N LEU A 164 -4.10 -75.09 44.57
CA LEU A 164 -4.60 -76.47 44.55
C LEU A 164 -4.79 -77.02 45.96
N GLN A 165 -5.92 -77.66 46.22
CA GLN A 165 -6.15 -78.41 47.46
C GLN A 165 -5.30 -79.70 47.49
N PRO A 166 -5.00 -80.29 48.67
CA PRO A 166 -4.18 -81.49 48.77
C PRO A 166 -4.63 -82.65 47.87
N ALA A 167 -5.96 -82.87 47.74
CA ALA A 167 -6.54 -83.92 46.90
C ALA A 167 -6.42 -83.64 45.38
N GLU A 168 -6.17 -82.39 45.00
CA GLU A 168 -6.00 -81.95 43.61
C GLU A 168 -4.52 -81.88 43.20
N GLN A 169 -3.61 -82.14 44.13
CA GLN A 169 -2.17 -82.17 43.83
C GLN A 169 -1.87 -83.28 42.81
N PRO A 170 -0.99 -83.03 41.82
CA PRO A 170 -0.70 -83.98 40.75
C PRO A 170 -0.38 -85.41 41.22
N PHE A 171 0.37 -85.55 42.32
CA PHE A 171 0.65 -86.85 42.94
C PHE A 171 -0.62 -87.59 43.39
N HIS A 172 -1.53 -86.93 44.11
CA HIS A 172 -2.76 -87.55 44.60
C HIS A 172 -3.73 -87.87 43.47
N VAL A 173 -3.77 -87.03 42.43
CA VAL A 173 -4.56 -87.29 41.23
C VAL A 173 -4.07 -88.56 40.53
N ILE A 174 -2.76 -88.74 40.36
CA ILE A 174 -2.17 -89.94 39.76
C ILE A 174 -2.39 -91.17 40.66
N LEU A 175 -2.15 -91.06 41.98
CA LEU A 175 -2.40 -92.16 42.92
C LEU A 175 -3.84 -92.64 42.91
N LYS A 176 -4.83 -91.74 42.82
CA LYS A 176 -6.25 -92.09 42.86
C LYS A 176 -6.76 -92.61 41.52
N SER A 177 -6.29 -92.03 40.42
CA SER A 177 -6.80 -92.34 39.07
C SER A 177 -6.07 -93.49 38.40
N HIS A 178 -4.86 -93.83 38.85
CA HIS A 178 -3.91 -94.76 38.20
C HIS A 178 -3.56 -94.34 36.76
N ALA A 179 -3.87 -93.11 36.36
CA ALA A 179 -3.65 -92.58 35.03
C ALA A 179 -2.49 -91.56 35.02
N PRO A 180 -1.72 -91.48 33.91
CA PRO A 180 -0.69 -90.46 33.78
C PRO A 180 -1.31 -89.07 33.56
N LEU A 181 -0.64 -88.03 34.07
CA LEU A 181 -0.90 -86.63 33.73
C LEU A 181 0.02 -86.22 32.58
N GLN A 182 -0.54 -85.52 31.59
CA GLN A 182 0.20 -85.07 30.42
C GLN A 182 -0.06 -83.60 30.13
N ASN A 183 1.02 -82.82 30.00
CA ASN A 183 1.03 -81.41 29.62
C ASN A 183 0.12 -80.51 30.48
N GLU A 184 -0.03 -80.81 31.76
CA GLU A 184 -0.83 -79.98 32.65
C GLU A 184 -0.05 -78.74 33.07
N GLU A 185 -0.65 -77.56 32.92
CA GLU A 185 -0.01 -76.29 33.29
C GLU A 185 -0.35 -75.90 34.73
N TYR A 186 0.68 -75.54 35.50
CA TYR A 186 0.53 -75.07 36.87
C TYR A 186 1.39 -73.82 37.11
N LEU A 187 0.96 -73.00 38.06
CA LEU A 187 1.75 -71.94 38.64
C LEU A 187 2.45 -72.45 39.90
N LEU A 188 3.77 -72.29 39.97
CA LEU A 188 4.54 -72.55 41.17
C LEU A 188 4.81 -71.23 41.90
N TYR A 189 4.32 -71.10 43.13
CA TYR A 189 4.68 -70.03 44.05
C TYR A 189 5.86 -70.47 44.91
N GLY A 190 7.04 -69.90 44.65
CA GLY A 190 8.26 -70.16 45.42
C GLY A 190 8.45 -69.19 46.59
N LYS A 191 9.43 -69.48 47.46
CA LYS A 191 9.75 -68.77 48.72
C LYS A 191 10.09 -67.26 48.60
N ASN A 192 10.28 -66.74 47.39
CA ASN A 192 10.74 -65.36 47.12
C ASN A 192 9.69 -64.53 46.33
N ASP A 193 8.40 -64.83 46.44
CA ASP A 193 7.31 -64.23 45.63
C ASP A 193 7.47 -64.36 44.11
N ARG A 194 8.38 -65.22 43.65
CA ARG A 194 8.54 -65.53 42.23
C ARG A 194 7.55 -66.60 41.83
N VAL A 195 6.63 -66.22 40.95
CA VAL A 195 5.70 -67.10 40.26
C VAL A 195 6.39 -67.68 39.03
N ARG A 196 6.33 -68.99 38.85
CA ARG A 196 6.81 -69.67 37.64
C ARG A 196 5.68 -70.46 36.99
N TYR A 197 5.61 -70.42 35.67
CA TYR A 197 4.72 -71.30 34.90
C TYR A 197 5.43 -72.61 34.63
N LEU A 198 4.82 -73.72 35.03
CA LEU A 198 5.33 -75.06 34.82
C LEU A 198 4.38 -75.86 33.94
N THR A 199 4.92 -76.60 32.98
CA THR A 199 4.21 -77.71 32.34
C THR A 199 4.65 -79.00 33.02
N LEU A 200 3.70 -79.76 33.57
CA LEU A 200 3.94 -80.95 34.37
C LEU A 200 3.38 -82.20 33.68
N ASN A 201 4.18 -83.24 33.69
CA ASN A 201 3.84 -84.60 33.28
C ASN A 201 4.06 -85.53 34.46
N GLY A 202 3.23 -86.55 34.63
CA GLY A 202 3.42 -87.53 35.68
C GLY A 202 2.91 -88.91 35.31
N ALA A 203 3.57 -89.96 35.79
CA ALA A 203 3.19 -91.34 35.52
C ALA A 203 3.40 -92.24 36.76
N PRO A 204 2.50 -93.22 37.00
CA PRO A 204 2.69 -94.19 38.06
C PRO A 204 3.78 -95.21 37.67
N LEU A 205 4.60 -95.59 38.65
CA LEU A 205 5.51 -96.73 38.59
C LEU A 205 4.80 -97.92 39.23
N LEU A 206 4.69 -99.01 38.49
CA LEU A 206 4.04 -100.24 38.95
C LEU A 206 5.08 -101.26 39.39
N ASP A 207 4.79 -102.03 40.42
CA ASP A 207 5.57 -103.21 40.79
C ASP A 207 5.17 -104.46 39.97
N ASP A 208 5.84 -105.58 40.23
CA ASP A 208 5.60 -106.86 39.55
C ASP A 208 4.19 -107.44 39.81
N GLU A 209 3.47 -106.94 40.82
CA GLU A 209 2.10 -107.32 41.19
C GLU A 209 1.05 -106.39 40.54
N GLY A 210 1.50 -105.32 39.86
CA GLY A 210 0.65 -104.35 39.17
C GLY A 210 0.15 -103.21 40.07
N GLU A 211 0.65 -103.12 41.31
CA GLU A 211 0.32 -102.06 42.26
C GLU A 211 1.28 -100.88 42.12
N ILE A 212 0.84 -99.67 42.51
CA ILE A 212 1.66 -98.47 42.39
C ILE A 212 2.76 -98.50 43.46
N SER A 213 4.01 -98.67 43.02
CA SER A 213 5.21 -98.60 43.87
C SER A 213 5.73 -97.16 44.04
N GLY A 214 5.45 -96.28 43.08
CA GLY A 214 5.86 -94.88 43.10
C GLY A 214 5.27 -94.04 41.97
N ILE A 215 5.65 -92.78 41.87
CA ILE A 215 5.23 -91.85 40.81
C ILE A 215 6.45 -91.08 40.31
N VAL A 216 6.60 -90.95 38.99
CA VAL A 216 7.56 -90.04 38.36
C VAL A 216 6.82 -88.77 37.95
N LEU A 217 7.32 -87.61 38.35
CA LEU A 217 6.89 -86.30 37.88
C LEU A 217 8.04 -85.65 37.10
N ALA A 218 7.72 -85.11 35.93
CA ALA A 218 8.63 -84.35 35.09
C ALA A 218 8.01 -82.99 34.74
N PHE A 219 8.74 -81.89 34.91
CA PHE A 219 8.22 -80.56 34.62
C PHE A 219 9.22 -79.62 33.95
N THR A 220 8.72 -78.65 33.19
CA THR A 220 9.52 -77.63 32.50
C THR A 220 9.03 -76.22 32.83
N ASP A 221 9.95 -75.29 33.08
CA ASP A 221 9.65 -73.87 33.33
C ASP A 221 9.42 -73.14 31.99
N ILE A 222 8.18 -72.71 31.76
CA ILE A 222 7.74 -72.02 30.54
C ILE A 222 7.46 -70.53 30.79
N THR A 223 7.93 -69.96 31.91
CA THR A 223 7.64 -68.57 32.30
C THR A 223 8.03 -67.56 31.21
N ARG A 224 9.26 -67.66 30.67
CA ARG A 224 9.74 -66.77 29.61
C ARG A 224 8.89 -66.85 28.33
N GLN A 225 8.39 -68.05 28.01
CA GLN A 225 7.56 -68.24 26.82
C GLN A 225 6.23 -67.49 26.96
N LYS A 226 5.56 -67.63 28.12
CA LYS A 226 4.29 -66.91 28.40
C LYS A 226 4.47 -65.39 28.40
N GLU A 227 5.58 -64.88 28.93
CA GLU A 227 5.89 -63.43 28.90
C GLU A 227 6.03 -62.89 27.46
N TYR A 228 6.66 -63.65 26.55
CA TYR A 228 6.78 -63.25 25.15
C TYR A 228 5.45 -63.28 24.40
N GLU A 229 4.65 -64.32 24.60
CA GLU A 229 3.32 -64.45 24.00
C GLU A 229 2.43 -63.26 24.38
N GLN A 230 2.44 -62.88 25.66
CA GLN A 230 1.65 -61.76 26.16
C GLN A 230 2.12 -60.42 25.57
N ARG A 231 3.44 -60.20 25.47
CA ARG A 231 4.02 -58.98 24.90
C ARG A 231 3.72 -58.83 23.40
N LEU A 232 3.78 -59.92 22.64
CA LEU A 232 3.42 -59.91 21.22
C LEU A 232 1.96 -59.53 21.02
N HIS A 233 1.06 -60.08 21.83
CA HIS A 233 -0.36 -59.77 21.75
C HIS A 233 -0.67 -58.29 22.05
N THR A 234 0.01 -57.71 23.05
CA THR A 234 -0.13 -56.27 23.36
C THR A 234 0.33 -55.39 22.19
N VAL A 235 1.50 -55.67 21.61
CA VAL A 235 2.02 -54.88 20.48
C VAL A 235 1.12 -54.98 19.25
N GLU A 236 0.59 -56.17 18.95
CA GLU A 236 -0.33 -56.36 17.83
C GLU A 236 -1.63 -55.56 18.03
N THR A 237 -2.14 -55.53 19.26
CA THR A 237 -3.36 -54.78 19.61
C THR A 237 -3.14 -53.28 19.51
N GLU A 238 -2.03 -52.76 20.08
CA GLU A 238 -1.67 -51.33 19.97
C GLU A 238 -1.48 -50.90 18.51
N LEU A 239 -0.86 -51.76 17.69
CA LEU A 239 -0.67 -51.49 16.26
C LEU A 239 -2.02 -51.45 15.52
N ARG A 240 -2.92 -52.41 15.80
CA ARG A 240 -4.27 -52.44 15.23
C ARG A 240 -5.06 -51.18 15.60
N GLU A 241 -5.07 -50.80 16.87
CA GLU A 241 -5.74 -49.57 17.33
C GLU A 241 -5.13 -48.29 16.74
N SER A 242 -3.81 -48.25 16.54
CA SER A 242 -3.14 -47.12 15.89
C SER A 242 -3.52 -47.02 14.41
N MET A 243 -3.62 -48.16 13.71
CA MET A 243 -4.04 -48.21 12.30
C MET A 243 -5.51 -47.78 12.15
N GLU A 244 -6.40 -48.23 13.03
CA GLU A 244 -7.80 -47.82 13.03
C GLU A 244 -7.97 -46.33 13.32
N ARG A 245 -7.24 -45.78 14.31
CA ARG A 245 -7.23 -44.34 14.60
C ARG A 245 -6.78 -43.51 13.40
N PHE A 246 -5.71 -43.94 12.72
CA PHE A 246 -5.25 -43.26 11.50
C PHE A 246 -6.32 -43.31 10.40
N ARG A 247 -6.96 -44.46 10.21
CA ARG A 247 -8.03 -44.63 9.20
C ARG A 247 -9.22 -43.71 9.47
N LEU A 248 -9.69 -43.63 10.72
CA LEU A 248 -10.80 -42.75 11.11
C LEU A 248 -10.48 -41.27 10.90
N LEU A 249 -9.25 -40.83 11.22
CA LEU A 249 -8.81 -39.46 10.98
C LEU A 249 -8.75 -39.13 9.48
N ALA A 250 -8.29 -40.06 8.66
CA ALA A 250 -8.23 -39.87 7.21
C ALA A 250 -9.63 -39.92 6.54
N GLU A 251 -10.54 -40.78 7.03
CA GLU A 251 -11.91 -40.91 6.53
C GLU A 251 -12.79 -39.69 6.85
N ASN A 252 -12.56 -39.02 7.98
CA ASN A 252 -13.31 -37.84 8.41
C ASN A 252 -12.61 -36.50 8.08
N ALA A 253 -11.48 -36.53 7.36
CA ALA A 253 -10.80 -35.31 6.96
C ALA A 253 -11.62 -34.55 5.91
N THR A 254 -11.81 -33.25 6.08
CA THR A 254 -12.45 -32.39 5.07
C THR A 254 -11.51 -32.05 3.92
N ASP A 255 -10.20 -32.01 4.18
CA ASP A 255 -9.17 -31.84 3.16
C ASP A 255 -8.80 -33.22 2.56
N MET A 256 -8.50 -33.25 1.26
CA MET A 256 -8.10 -34.49 0.57
C MET A 256 -6.65 -34.82 0.91
N ILE A 257 -6.42 -36.01 1.49
CA ILE A 257 -5.09 -36.52 1.81
C ILE A 257 -4.72 -37.55 0.75
N ALA A 258 -3.58 -37.35 0.08
CA ALA A 258 -3.09 -38.26 -0.94
C ALA A 258 -1.62 -38.62 -0.70
N LYS A 259 -1.22 -39.79 -1.17
CA LYS A 259 0.19 -40.18 -1.34
C LYS A 259 0.50 -40.35 -2.81
N PHE A 260 1.65 -39.84 -3.22
CA PHE A 260 2.12 -39.93 -4.59
C PHE A 260 3.45 -40.67 -4.67
N SER A 261 3.64 -41.41 -5.77
CA SER A 261 4.95 -41.86 -6.20
C SER A 261 5.83 -40.67 -6.62
N PRO A 262 7.15 -40.85 -6.80
CA PRO A 262 8.02 -39.80 -7.33
C PRO A 262 7.60 -39.30 -8.73
N GLN A 263 6.85 -40.12 -9.49
CA GLN A 263 6.30 -39.77 -10.80
C GLN A 263 4.94 -39.08 -10.73
N GLY A 264 4.40 -38.84 -9.54
CA GLY A 264 3.10 -38.18 -9.36
C GLY A 264 1.89 -39.12 -9.48
N VAL A 265 2.09 -40.43 -9.33
CA VAL A 265 1.00 -41.43 -9.39
C VAL A 265 0.38 -41.61 -8.02
N PHE A 266 -0.95 -41.60 -7.91
CA PHE A 266 -1.65 -41.85 -6.64
C PHE A 266 -1.39 -43.27 -6.12
N LEU A 267 -0.78 -43.34 -4.93
CA LEU A 267 -0.55 -44.57 -4.16
C LEU A 267 -1.61 -44.75 -3.06
N TYR A 268 -2.17 -43.65 -2.56
CA TYR A 268 -3.26 -43.60 -1.60
C TYR A 268 -4.02 -42.30 -1.78
N VAL A 269 -5.32 -42.31 -1.53
CA VAL A 269 -6.14 -41.09 -1.45
C VAL A 269 -7.27 -41.32 -0.43
N SER A 270 -7.57 -40.32 0.38
CA SER A 270 -8.66 -40.38 1.35
C SER A 270 -10.03 -40.25 0.67
N PRO A 271 -11.13 -40.77 1.27
CA PRO A 271 -12.48 -40.67 0.71
C PRO A 271 -12.97 -39.24 0.44
N ALA A 272 -12.34 -38.23 1.06
CA ALA A 272 -12.59 -36.82 0.78
C ALA A 272 -12.41 -36.44 -0.71
N SER A 273 -11.70 -37.26 -1.50
CA SER A 273 -11.60 -37.09 -2.95
C SER A 273 -12.95 -37.12 -3.67
N GLU A 274 -13.93 -37.85 -3.15
CA GLU A 274 -15.29 -37.90 -3.73
C GLU A 274 -16.01 -36.56 -3.56
N GLY A 275 -15.90 -35.95 -2.38
CA GLY A 275 -16.50 -34.63 -2.12
C GLY A 275 -15.81 -33.50 -2.88
N ILE A 276 -14.49 -33.54 -2.98
CA ILE A 276 -13.69 -32.46 -3.59
C ILE A 276 -13.59 -32.62 -5.12
N LEU A 277 -13.20 -33.79 -5.62
CA LEU A 277 -12.96 -34.01 -7.05
C LEU A 277 -14.06 -34.83 -7.75
N GLY A 278 -14.94 -35.50 -7.00
CA GLY A 278 -15.97 -36.37 -7.57
C GLY A 278 -15.48 -37.75 -7.98
N TYR A 279 -14.22 -38.10 -7.69
CA TYR A 279 -13.66 -39.42 -7.97
C TYR A 279 -13.57 -40.26 -6.69
N THR A 280 -13.93 -41.54 -6.82
CA THR A 280 -13.71 -42.49 -5.72
C THR A 280 -12.22 -42.79 -5.58
N PRO A 281 -11.74 -43.20 -4.39
CA PRO A 281 -10.34 -43.58 -4.22
C PRO A 281 -9.85 -44.59 -5.26
N ASP A 282 -10.64 -45.62 -5.53
CA ASP A 282 -10.32 -46.67 -6.51
C ASP A 282 -10.15 -46.14 -7.94
N GLU A 283 -10.87 -45.07 -8.31
CA GLU A 283 -10.76 -44.44 -9.63
C GLU A 283 -9.50 -43.59 -9.79
N LEU A 284 -8.92 -43.13 -8.68
CA LEU A 284 -7.72 -42.28 -8.65
C LEU A 284 -6.44 -43.10 -8.47
N LEU A 285 -6.50 -44.22 -7.74
CA LEU A 285 -5.35 -45.10 -7.55
C LEU A 285 -4.73 -45.51 -8.90
N GLY A 286 -3.42 -45.32 -9.03
CA GLY A 286 -2.68 -45.62 -10.25
C GLY A 286 -2.76 -44.54 -11.36
N LYS A 287 -3.58 -43.49 -11.21
CA LYS A 287 -3.57 -42.34 -12.13
C LYS A 287 -2.50 -41.32 -11.77
N SER A 288 -2.10 -40.53 -12.76
CA SER A 288 -1.20 -39.39 -12.58
C SER A 288 -1.97 -38.15 -12.13
N ILE A 289 -1.45 -37.42 -11.14
CA ILE A 289 -2.01 -36.13 -10.71
C ILE A 289 -2.05 -35.11 -11.87
N TYR A 290 -1.09 -35.17 -12.78
CA TYR A 290 -0.98 -34.26 -13.92
C TYR A 290 -2.13 -34.42 -14.93
N ASP A 291 -2.83 -35.57 -14.94
CA ASP A 291 -4.00 -35.80 -15.81
C ASP A 291 -5.25 -35.04 -15.32
N LEU A 292 -5.22 -34.61 -14.04
CA LEU A 292 -6.27 -33.86 -13.37
C LEU A 292 -5.91 -32.38 -13.28
N THR A 293 -4.64 -32.01 -13.35
CA THR A 293 -4.21 -30.61 -13.32
C THR A 293 -4.59 -29.87 -14.61
N HIS A 294 -4.96 -28.60 -14.52
CA HIS A 294 -5.15 -27.73 -15.68
C HIS A 294 -3.83 -27.60 -16.49
N PRO A 295 -3.85 -27.71 -17.84
CA PRO A 295 -2.64 -27.71 -18.67
C PRO A 295 -1.66 -26.56 -18.40
N ASP A 296 -2.18 -25.33 -18.23
CA ASP A 296 -1.37 -24.14 -17.95
C ASP A 296 -0.59 -24.23 -16.62
N ASP A 297 -1.12 -24.96 -15.64
CA ASP A 297 -0.54 -25.02 -14.28
C ASP A 297 0.51 -26.14 -14.16
N VAL A 298 0.51 -27.11 -15.09
CA VAL A 298 1.38 -28.31 -15.04
C VAL A 298 2.86 -27.95 -14.98
N VAL A 299 3.31 -27.00 -15.82
CA VAL A 299 4.73 -26.64 -15.93
C VAL A 299 5.26 -26.08 -14.61
N ASP A 300 4.49 -25.19 -13.99
CA ASP A 300 4.87 -24.54 -12.74
C ASP A 300 4.83 -25.52 -11.56
N ILE A 301 3.86 -26.45 -11.55
CA ILE A 301 3.78 -27.50 -10.53
C ILE A 301 4.96 -28.47 -10.64
N VAL A 302 5.31 -28.92 -11.85
CA VAL A 302 6.45 -29.81 -12.07
C VAL A 302 7.74 -29.13 -11.58
N ARG A 303 7.95 -27.86 -11.93
CA ARG A 303 9.11 -27.07 -11.48
C ARG A 303 9.17 -27.00 -9.95
N THR A 304 8.06 -26.62 -9.32
CA THR A 304 7.98 -26.44 -7.85
C THR A 304 8.16 -27.78 -7.12
N THR A 305 7.60 -28.86 -7.67
CA THR A 305 7.76 -30.23 -7.14
C THR A 305 9.21 -30.69 -7.21
N GLN A 306 9.90 -30.46 -8.33
CA GLN A 306 11.31 -30.80 -8.47
C GLN A 306 12.19 -30.02 -7.48
N GLU A 307 11.90 -28.74 -7.25
CA GLU A 307 12.60 -27.95 -6.22
C GLU A 307 12.34 -28.49 -4.81
N GLY A 308 11.09 -28.84 -4.50
CA GLY A 308 10.71 -29.47 -3.24
C GLY A 308 11.46 -30.79 -3.03
N TYR A 309 11.56 -31.62 -4.07
CA TYR A 309 12.32 -32.88 -4.05
C TYR A 309 13.82 -32.65 -3.87
N ARG A 310 14.37 -31.53 -4.35
CA ARG A 310 15.77 -31.17 -4.13
C ARG A 310 16.04 -30.71 -2.70
N LYS A 311 15.18 -29.81 -2.19
CA LYS A 311 15.34 -29.19 -0.86
C LYS A 311 14.92 -30.12 0.28
N GLY A 312 14.09 -31.12 0.02
CA GLY A 312 13.57 -32.04 1.05
C GLY A 312 12.66 -31.36 2.08
N GLN A 313 12.06 -30.22 1.73
CA GLN A 313 11.20 -29.43 2.60
C GLN A 313 9.74 -29.52 2.18
N THR A 314 8.84 -29.16 3.10
CA THR A 314 7.43 -28.97 2.80
C THR A 314 7.25 -27.79 1.83
N TYR A 315 6.41 -27.95 0.81
CA TYR A 315 6.09 -26.88 -0.13
C TYR A 315 4.60 -26.86 -0.46
N THR A 316 4.07 -25.68 -0.73
CA THR A 316 2.66 -25.48 -1.06
C THR A 316 2.53 -25.01 -2.49
N ILE A 317 1.54 -25.55 -3.20
CA ILE A 317 1.19 -25.16 -4.56
C ILE A 317 -0.29 -24.80 -4.61
N THR A 318 -0.63 -23.79 -5.40
CA THR A 318 -2.01 -23.45 -5.72
C THR A 318 -2.22 -23.73 -7.19
N HIS A 319 -3.21 -24.55 -7.53
CA HIS A 319 -3.43 -24.98 -8.91
C HIS A 319 -4.89 -25.34 -9.17
N ARG A 320 -5.26 -25.37 -10.44
CA ARG A 320 -6.57 -25.84 -10.87
C ARG A 320 -6.55 -27.34 -11.10
N ALA A 321 -7.52 -28.03 -10.52
CA ALA A 321 -7.74 -29.46 -10.69
C ALA A 321 -9.13 -29.73 -11.28
N ARG A 322 -9.19 -30.67 -12.21
CA ARG A 322 -10.39 -31.04 -12.95
C ARG A 322 -11.20 -32.05 -12.14
N ARG A 323 -12.44 -31.70 -11.83
CA ARG A 323 -13.45 -32.61 -11.28
C ARG A 323 -13.89 -33.64 -12.32
N LYS A 324 -14.49 -34.73 -11.85
CA LYS A 324 -15.12 -35.75 -12.70
C LYS A 324 -16.22 -35.18 -13.61
N SER A 325 -16.89 -34.11 -13.20
CA SER A 325 -17.87 -33.38 -14.01
C SER A 325 -17.25 -32.63 -15.21
N GLY A 326 -15.93 -32.45 -15.22
CA GLY A 326 -15.20 -31.68 -16.24
C GLY A 326 -14.90 -30.23 -15.84
N GLU A 327 -15.46 -29.74 -14.74
CA GLU A 327 -15.20 -28.41 -14.18
C GLU A 327 -13.83 -28.34 -13.49
N TYR A 328 -13.19 -27.17 -13.51
CA TYR A 328 -11.97 -26.92 -12.75
C TYR A 328 -12.26 -26.23 -11.42
N ILE A 329 -11.68 -26.75 -10.35
CA ILE A 329 -11.66 -26.13 -9.03
C ILE A 329 -10.25 -25.72 -8.64
N TRP A 330 -10.14 -24.75 -7.74
CA TRP A 330 -8.87 -24.34 -7.18
C TRP A 330 -8.51 -25.18 -5.96
N LEU A 331 -7.34 -25.81 -6.00
CA LEU A 331 -6.76 -26.53 -4.89
C LEU A 331 -5.51 -25.83 -4.37
N GLU A 332 -5.44 -25.68 -3.05
CA GLU A 332 -4.18 -25.42 -2.35
C GLU A 332 -3.67 -26.75 -1.80
N THR A 333 -2.51 -27.18 -2.27
CA THR A 333 -1.92 -28.47 -1.91
C THR A 333 -0.58 -28.29 -1.22
N THR A 334 -0.50 -28.73 0.03
CA THR A 334 0.74 -28.78 0.80
C THR A 334 1.35 -30.17 0.70
N ASN A 335 2.58 -30.25 0.21
CA ASN A 335 3.30 -31.48 -0.09
C ASN A 335 4.48 -31.66 0.87
N LYS A 336 4.61 -32.86 1.44
CA LYS A 336 5.75 -33.29 2.26
C LYS A 336 6.42 -34.51 1.64
N VAL A 337 7.70 -34.38 1.36
CA VAL A 337 8.52 -35.42 0.72
C VAL A 337 9.00 -36.42 1.78
N ILE A 338 8.77 -37.71 1.53
CA ILE A 338 9.28 -38.84 2.33
C ILE A 338 10.43 -39.48 1.57
N ARG A 339 11.57 -39.64 2.25
CA ARG A 339 12.76 -40.29 1.70
C ARG A 339 12.96 -41.66 2.31
N ASP A 340 13.50 -42.56 1.49
CA ASP A 340 13.96 -43.85 1.96
C ASP A 340 15.15 -43.66 2.94
N PRO A 341 15.13 -44.28 4.13
CA PRO A 341 16.18 -44.10 5.15
C PRO A 341 17.56 -44.62 4.74
N GLN A 342 17.65 -45.56 3.80
CA GLN A 342 18.90 -46.19 3.37
C GLN A 342 19.47 -45.54 2.11
N THR A 343 18.62 -45.21 1.13
CA THR A 343 19.07 -44.69 -0.17
C THR A 343 18.99 -43.16 -0.28
N HIS A 344 18.31 -42.50 0.66
CA HIS A 344 17.97 -41.06 0.63
C HIS A 344 17.20 -40.60 -0.63
N ALA A 345 16.80 -41.53 -1.50
CA ALA A 345 15.95 -41.26 -2.64
C ALA A 345 14.54 -40.86 -2.16
N VAL A 346 13.85 -40.06 -2.96
CA VAL A 346 12.43 -39.76 -2.71
C VAL A 346 11.66 -41.06 -2.90
N SER A 347 11.00 -41.52 -1.85
CA SER A 347 10.16 -42.72 -1.87
C SER A 347 8.73 -42.33 -2.22
N GLU A 348 8.16 -41.38 -1.48
CA GLU A 348 6.76 -40.98 -1.58
C GLU A 348 6.60 -39.50 -1.25
N THR A 349 5.50 -38.89 -1.70
CA THR A 349 5.10 -37.54 -1.30
C THR A 349 3.71 -37.61 -0.68
N VAL A 350 3.55 -37.10 0.54
CA VAL A 350 2.25 -36.94 1.20
C VAL A 350 1.73 -35.54 0.89
N ALA A 351 0.52 -35.46 0.36
CA ALA A 351 -0.13 -34.21 0.00
C ALA A 351 -1.43 -34.03 0.77
N VAL A 352 -1.68 -32.82 1.25
CA VAL A 352 -2.98 -32.39 1.79
C VAL A 352 -3.49 -31.28 0.89
N SER A 353 -4.66 -31.50 0.28
CA SER A 353 -5.26 -30.59 -0.70
C SER A 353 -6.58 -30.05 -0.20
N ARG A 354 -6.71 -28.72 -0.18
CA ARG A 354 -7.91 -28.00 0.22
C ARG A 354 -8.57 -27.34 -0.98
N ASP A 355 -9.89 -27.47 -1.11
CA ASP A 355 -10.67 -26.70 -2.08
C ASP A 355 -10.78 -25.24 -1.62
N ILE A 356 -10.21 -24.34 -2.42
CA ILE A 356 -10.22 -22.88 -2.17
C ILE A 356 -11.03 -22.14 -3.23
N THR A 357 -11.88 -22.82 -3.99
CA THR A 357 -12.65 -22.23 -5.10
C THR A 357 -13.53 -21.08 -4.62
N HIS A 358 -14.32 -21.29 -3.56
CA HIS A 358 -15.14 -20.24 -2.97
C HIS A 358 -14.32 -19.06 -2.44
N HIS A 359 -13.10 -19.32 -1.93
CA HIS A 359 -12.20 -18.25 -1.49
C HIS A 359 -11.73 -17.40 -2.69
N LYS A 360 -11.37 -18.04 -3.81
CA LYS A 360 -10.96 -17.36 -5.04
C LYS A 360 -12.10 -16.60 -5.71
N GLU A 361 -13.30 -17.16 -5.74
CA GLU A 361 -14.50 -16.48 -6.26
C GLU A 361 -14.87 -15.26 -5.42
N ALA A 362 -14.80 -15.36 -4.08
CA ALA A 362 -15.05 -14.23 -3.19
C ALA A 362 -13.98 -13.13 -3.34
N GLU A 363 -12.71 -13.50 -3.49
CA GLU A 363 -11.60 -12.58 -3.73
C GLU A 363 -11.79 -11.80 -5.04
N GLU A 364 -12.16 -12.50 -6.12
CA GLU A 364 -12.41 -11.90 -7.43
C GLU A 364 -13.68 -11.04 -7.45
N ALA A 365 -14.77 -11.50 -6.81
CA ALA A 365 -16.00 -10.71 -6.68
C ALA A 365 -15.75 -9.41 -5.89
N LEU A 366 -14.94 -9.48 -4.82
CA LEU A 366 -14.54 -8.30 -4.06
C LEU A 366 -13.68 -7.35 -4.89
N ARG A 367 -12.73 -7.89 -5.68
CA ARG A 367 -11.88 -7.10 -6.59
C ARG A 367 -12.73 -6.37 -7.63
N GLN A 368 -13.65 -7.07 -8.29
CA GLN A 368 -14.55 -6.49 -9.29
C GLN A 368 -15.48 -5.44 -8.68
N ALA A 369 -16.04 -5.69 -7.49
CA ALA A 369 -16.87 -4.70 -6.79
C ALA A 369 -16.08 -3.43 -6.46
N ARG A 370 -14.81 -3.58 -6.04
CA ARG A 370 -13.92 -2.44 -5.78
C ARG A 370 -13.58 -1.67 -7.05
N GLU A 371 -13.21 -2.36 -8.13
CA GLU A 371 -12.90 -1.74 -9.42
C GLU A 371 -14.12 -1.00 -10.00
N ALA A 372 -15.33 -1.57 -9.89
CA ALA A 372 -16.56 -0.92 -10.32
C ALA A 372 -16.89 0.33 -9.49
N ALA A 373 -16.67 0.28 -8.17
CA ALA A 373 -16.87 1.44 -7.28
C ALA A 373 -15.85 2.56 -7.59
N GLU A 374 -14.58 2.22 -7.79
CA GLU A 374 -13.53 3.17 -8.16
C GLU A 374 -13.77 3.78 -9.55
N ALA A 375 -14.20 2.98 -10.53
CA ALA A 375 -14.56 3.46 -11.87
C ALA A 375 -15.74 4.45 -11.84
N THR A 376 -16.77 4.16 -11.05
CA THR A 376 -17.94 5.05 -10.88
C THR A 376 -17.53 6.39 -10.27
N ASN A 377 -16.68 6.39 -9.23
CA ASN A 377 -16.16 7.62 -8.62
C ASN A 377 -15.28 8.43 -9.57
N ARG A 378 -14.45 7.76 -10.37
CA ARG A 378 -13.60 8.40 -11.37
C ARG A 378 -14.43 9.06 -12.47
N ALA A 379 -15.42 8.35 -13.01
CA ALA A 379 -16.34 8.87 -14.02
C ALA A 379 -17.14 10.07 -13.49
N LYS A 380 -17.65 10.02 -12.25
CA LYS A 380 -18.34 11.14 -11.60
C LYS A 380 -17.44 12.38 -11.47
N SER A 381 -16.17 12.17 -11.11
CA SER A 381 -15.19 13.27 -10.98
C SER A 381 -14.82 13.89 -12.33
N GLU A 382 -14.57 13.07 -13.36
CA GLU A 382 -14.23 13.53 -14.71
C GLU A 382 -15.42 14.25 -15.36
N PHE A 383 -16.64 13.75 -15.16
CA PHE A 383 -17.87 14.43 -15.61
C PHE A 383 -18.01 15.82 -14.98
N LEU A 384 -17.81 15.95 -13.66
CA LEU A 384 -17.91 17.24 -12.97
C LEU A 384 -16.82 18.22 -13.40
N ALA A 385 -15.58 17.74 -13.60
CA ALA A 385 -14.50 18.57 -14.12
C ALA A 385 -14.82 19.14 -15.51
N ASN A 386 -15.29 18.28 -16.43
CA ASN A 386 -15.67 18.70 -17.78
C ASN A 386 -16.86 19.66 -17.76
N MET A 387 -17.91 19.36 -16.99
CA MET A 387 -19.07 20.25 -16.83
C MET A 387 -18.68 21.61 -16.27
N SER A 388 -17.72 21.69 -15.34
CA SER A 388 -17.28 23.00 -14.87
C SER A 388 -16.61 23.82 -15.98
N HIS A 389 -15.76 23.21 -16.81
CA HIS A 389 -15.15 23.94 -17.93
C HIS A 389 -16.19 24.39 -18.96
N GLU A 390 -17.17 23.53 -19.26
CA GLU A 390 -18.29 23.81 -20.16
C GLU A 390 -19.21 24.93 -19.65
N ILE A 391 -19.39 25.06 -18.33
CA ILE A 391 -20.21 26.14 -17.74
C ILE A 391 -19.38 27.42 -17.50
N ARG A 392 -18.10 27.30 -17.12
CA ARG A 392 -17.22 28.43 -16.84
C ARG A 392 -16.98 29.29 -18.08
N THR A 393 -16.79 28.66 -19.24
CA THR A 393 -16.47 29.35 -20.49
C THR A 393 -17.57 30.34 -20.93
N PRO A 394 -18.85 29.93 -21.08
CA PRO A 394 -19.91 30.88 -21.42
C PRO A 394 -20.15 31.91 -20.30
N LEU A 395 -19.98 31.54 -19.04
CA LEU A 395 -20.20 32.44 -17.91
C LEU A 395 -19.13 33.53 -17.80
N ASN A 396 -17.87 33.20 -18.06
CA ASN A 396 -16.77 34.16 -18.17
C ASN A 396 -16.97 35.10 -19.36
N ALA A 397 -17.53 34.61 -20.47
CA ALA A 397 -17.89 35.46 -21.60
C ALA A 397 -18.99 36.48 -21.21
N VAL A 398 -20.04 36.05 -20.49
CA VAL A 398 -21.09 36.96 -19.97
C VAL A 398 -20.50 38.01 -19.00
N ILE A 399 -19.60 37.61 -18.09
CA ILE A 399 -18.93 38.53 -17.16
C ILE A 399 -17.99 39.50 -17.90
N GLY A 400 -17.29 39.01 -18.93
CA GLY A 400 -16.44 39.82 -19.79
C GLY A 400 -17.24 40.87 -20.56
N MET A 401 -18.33 40.46 -21.21
CA MET A 401 -19.22 41.35 -21.96
C MET A 401 -19.87 42.40 -21.06
N THR A 402 -20.35 42.01 -19.88
CA THR A 402 -20.90 42.98 -18.91
C THR A 402 -19.84 43.95 -18.39
N SER A 403 -18.58 43.51 -18.24
CA SER A 403 -17.48 44.41 -17.86
C SER A 403 -17.14 45.42 -18.96
N LEU A 404 -17.17 45.01 -20.24
CA LEU A 404 -16.98 45.91 -21.37
C LEU A 404 -18.14 46.90 -21.52
N LEU A 405 -19.39 46.45 -21.31
CA LEU A 405 -20.55 47.35 -21.35
C LEU A 405 -20.49 48.44 -20.27
N LEU A 406 -19.98 48.12 -19.08
CA LEU A 406 -19.79 49.10 -18.00
C LEU A 406 -18.75 50.19 -18.33
N GLU A 407 -17.90 49.98 -19.35
CA GLU A 407 -16.97 51.00 -19.85
C GLU A 407 -17.58 51.89 -20.95
N THR A 408 -18.86 51.68 -21.31
CA THR A 408 -19.59 52.50 -22.29
C THR A 408 -20.53 53.50 -21.62
N ASP A 409 -21.07 54.46 -22.39
CA ASP A 409 -22.06 55.41 -21.88
C ASP A 409 -23.42 54.72 -21.65
N LEU A 410 -23.69 54.35 -20.40
CA LEU A 410 -24.92 53.69 -19.96
C LEU A 410 -25.82 54.63 -19.15
N SER A 411 -27.14 54.41 -19.21
CA SER A 411 -28.06 55.02 -18.25
C SER A 411 -27.89 54.38 -16.87
N LEU A 412 -28.28 55.10 -15.80
CA LEU A 412 -28.24 54.57 -14.42
C LEU A 412 -29.00 53.25 -14.27
N GLU A 413 -30.11 53.08 -14.99
CA GLU A 413 -30.92 51.86 -14.99
C GLU A 413 -30.24 50.71 -15.75
N GLN A 414 -29.59 50.99 -16.88
CA GLN A 414 -28.81 49.99 -17.62
C GLN A 414 -27.57 49.54 -16.85
N GLN A 415 -26.91 50.47 -16.16
CA GLN A 415 -25.78 50.16 -15.29
C GLN A 415 -26.20 49.20 -14.17
N ASP A 416 -27.35 49.44 -13.53
CA ASP A 416 -27.90 48.57 -12.48
C ASP A 416 -28.22 47.16 -13.01
N TYR A 417 -28.80 47.05 -14.21
CA TYR A 417 -29.04 45.76 -14.88
C TYR A 417 -27.75 44.99 -15.15
N ILE A 418 -26.73 45.67 -15.67
CA ILE A 418 -25.45 45.06 -16.01
C ILE A 418 -24.68 44.65 -14.75
N GLU A 419 -24.68 45.48 -13.72
CA GLU A 419 -24.10 45.15 -12.42
C GLU A 419 -24.80 43.96 -11.76
N THR A 420 -26.13 43.86 -11.88
CA THR A 420 -26.92 42.73 -11.39
C THR A 420 -26.59 41.43 -12.14
N ILE A 421 -26.50 41.47 -13.48
CA ILE A 421 -26.12 40.30 -14.30
C ILE A 421 -24.70 39.85 -13.93
N ARG A 422 -23.76 40.78 -13.80
CA ARG A 422 -22.37 40.49 -13.45
C ARG A 422 -22.26 39.88 -12.05
N THR A 423 -22.98 40.43 -11.07
CA THR A 423 -23.00 39.92 -9.69
C THR A 423 -23.60 38.51 -9.65
N SER A 424 -24.67 38.27 -10.40
CA SER A 424 -25.30 36.95 -10.51
C SER A 424 -24.40 35.92 -11.20
N GLY A 425 -23.67 36.33 -12.25
CA GLY A 425 -22.71 35.47 -12.94
C GLY A 425 -21.53 35.07 -12.05
N ASN A 426 -20.96 36.02 -11.31
CA ASN A 426 -19.92 35.76 -10.32
C ASN A 426 -20.40 34.83 -9.20
N ALA A 427 -21.63 35.03 -8.71
CA ALA A 427 -22.23 34.14 -7.71
C ALA A 427 -22.34 32.70 -8.24
N LEU A 428 -22.78 32.51 -9.49
CA LEU A 428 -22.89 31.18 -10.10
C LEU A 428 -21.53 30.51 -10.29
N LEU A 429 -20.48 31.25 -10.67
CA LEU A 429 -19.11 30.72 -10.73
C LEU A 429 -18.63 30.20 -9.37
N ASN A 430 -18.93 30.93 -8.30
CA ASN A 430 -18.59 30.50 -6.95
C ASN A 430 -19.31 29.20 -6.59
N VAL A 431 -20.60 29.06 -6.91
CA VAL A 431 -21.35 27.81 -6.69
C VAL A 431 -20.72 26.62 -7.43
N ILE A 432 -20.30 26.82 -8.68
CA ILE A 432 -19.67 25.77 -9.49
C ILE A 432 -18.32 25.37 -8.89
N ASN A 433 -17.52 26.35 -8.49
CA ASN A 433 -16.24 26.09 -7.86
C ASN A 433 -16.41 25.36 -6.51
N ASP A 434 -17.42 25.73 -5.70
CA ASP A 434 -17.75 25.02 -4.46
C ASP A 434 -18.10 23.54 -4.71
N ILE A 435 -18.91 23.25 -5.74
CA ILE A 435 -19.28 21.88 -6.10
C ILE A 435 -18.06 21.08 -6.55
N LEU A 436 -17.17 21.69 -7.33
CA LEU A 436 -15.93 21.05 -7.75
C LEU A 436 -14.99 20.78 -6.59
N ASP A 437 -14.77 21.76 -5.73
CA ASP A 437 -13.92 21.62 -4.55
C ASP A 437 -14.48 20.51 -3.66
N PHE A 438 -15.79 20.49 -3.40
CA PHE A 438 -16.45 19.40 -2.68
C PHE A 438 -16.19 18.03 -3.33
N SER A 439 -16.30 17.94 -4.65
CA SER A 439 -16.12 16.67 -5.39
C SER A 439 -14.66 16.21 -5.41
N LYS A 440 -13.69 17.13 -5.51
CA LYS A 440 -12.26 16.82 -5.41
C LYS A 440 -11.90 16.31 -4.02
N ILE A 441 -12.49 16.88 -2.97
CA ILE A 441 -12.30 16.43 -1.59
C ILE A 441 -12.91 15.04 -1.39
N GLU A 442 -14.15 14.80 -1.84
CA GLU A 442 -14.82 13.49 -1.74
C GLU A 442 -14.03 12.38 -2.45
N ALA A 443 -13.42 12.71 -3.60
CA ALA A 443 -12.59 11.79 -4.37
C ALA A 443 -11.15 11.60 -3.83
N GLY A 444 -10.76 12.32 -2.77
CA GLY A 444 -9.40 12.29 -2.21
C GLY A 444 -8.32 12.85 -3.15
N LYS A 445 -8.71 13.65 -4.16
CA LYS A 445 -7.82 14.23 -5.17
C LYS A 445 -7.37 15.66 -4.86
N MET A 446 -7.73 16.16 -3.67
CA MET A 446 -7.37 17.50 -3.25
C MET A 446 -6.02 17.49 -2.55
N GLU A 447 -5.03 18.17 -3.14
CA GLU A 447 -3.69 18.31 -2.60
C GLU A 447 -3.58 19.58 -1.75
N LEU A 448 -2.92 19.49 -0.60
CA LEU A 448 -2.64 20.62 0.29
C LEU A 448 -1.25 21.17 0.01
N GLU A 449 -1.11 22.49 0.00
CA GLU A 449 0.17 23.15 -0.23
C GLU A 449 0.77 23.64 1.09
N GLU A 450 2.02 23.26 1.40
CA GLU A 450 2.73 23.79 2.57
C GLU A 450 3.67 24.93 2.18
N GLN A 451 3.30 26.16 2.53
CA GLN A 451 4.08 27.37 2.24
C GLN A 451 4.26 28.23 3.50
N PRO A 452 5.40 28.93 3.67
CA PRO A 452 5.54 29.92 4.73
C PRO A 452 4.74 31.19 4.39
N PHE A 453 3.87 31.65 5.29
CA PHE A 453 3.07 32.86 5.10
C PHE A 453 2.91 33.67 6.40
N ASP A 454 2.58 34.97 6.27
CA ASP A 454 2.34 35.87 7.42
C ASP A 454 0.88 35.75 7.89
N LEU A 455 0.71 35.44 9.18
CA LEU A 455 -0.58 35.22 9.81
C LEU A 455 -1.47 36.48 9.82
N HIS A 456 -0.88 37.68 9.98
CA HIS A 456 -1.63 38.94 9.94
C HIS A 456 -2.09 39.24 8.51
N GLU A 457 -1.21 39.09 7.53
CA GLU A 457 -1.57 39.35 6.12
C GLU A 457 -2.70 38.43 5.65
N CYS A 458 -2.70 37.16 6.08
CA CYS A 458 -3.78 36.22 5.80
C CYS A 458 -5.13 36.69 6.38
N VAL A 459 -5.16 37.21 7.62
CA VAL A 459 -6.39 37.70 8.24
C VAL A 459 -6.84 39.04 7.64
N GLU A 460 -5.91 39.99 7.44
CA GLU A 460 -6.19 41.31 6.87
C GLU A 460 -6.72 41.20 5.43
N SER A 461 -6.13 40.33 4.60
CA SER A 461 -6.59 40.10 3.24
C SER A 461 -7.98 39.43 3.16
N ALA A 462 -8.35 38.63 4.16
CA ALA A 462 -9.71 38.07 4.24
C ALA A 462 -10.75 39.15 4.62
N LEU A 463 -10.39 40.05 5.53
CA LEU A 463 -11.24 41.18 5.94
C LEU A 463 -11.47 42.18 4.82
N ASP A 464 -10.45 42.48 4.00
CA ASP A 464 -10.57 43.40 2.87
C ASP A 464 -11.69 43.00 1.89
N LEU A 465 -11.91 41.70 1.70
CA LEU A 465 -12.91 41.18 0.77
C LEU A 465 -14.35 41.40 1.22
N VAL A 466 -14.58 41.46 2.53
CA VAL A 466 -15.92 41.68 3.13
C VAL A 466 -16.13 43.12 3.61
N ALA A 467 -15.08 43.95 3.60
CA ALA A 467 -15.10 45.31 4.15
C ALA A 467 -16.19 46.20 3.56
N ARG A 468 -16.37 46.18 2.22
CA ARG A 468 -17.42 46.98 1.56
C ARG A 468 -18.82 46.55 2.01
N GLN A 469 -19.09 45.24 2.06
CA GLN A 469 -20.40 44.70 2.43
C GLN A 469 -20.73 45.00 3.90
N ALA A 470 -19.74 44.92 4.79
CA ALA A 470 -19.89 45.29 6.17
C ALA A 470 -20.18 46.79 6.32
N GLN A 471 -19.48 47.64 5.56
CA GLN A 471 -19.69 49.09 5.59
C GLN A 471 -21.07 49.50 5.07
N GLU A 472 -21.59 48.87 4.03
CA GLU A 472 -22.96 49.14 3.53
C GLU A 472 -24.03 48.91 4.61
N LYS A 473 -23.73 48.02 5.57
CA LYS A 473 -24.54 47.75 6.75
C LYS A 473 -24.10 48.51 8.00
N ASN A 474 -23.10 49.40 7.89
CA ASN A 474 -22.45 50.09 9.01
C ASN A 474 -21.98 49.13 10.13
N LEU A 475 -21.49 47.94 9.77
CA LEU A 475 -20.92 46.99 10.71
C LEU A 475 -19.45 47.33 10.99
N GLU A 476 -19.04 47.27 12.26
CA GLU A 476 -17.63 47.40 12.64
C GLU A 476 -16.89 46.07 12.38
N LEU A 477 -15.73 46.15 11.74
CA LEU A 477 -14.87 45.00 11.43
C LEU A 477 -13.53 45.15 12.14
N THR A 478 -13.25 44.23 13.06
CA THR A 478 -12.04 44.29 13.90
C THR A 478 -11.38 42.92 14.01
N TYR A 479 -10.08 42.90 14.30
CA TYR A 479 -9.35 41.66 14.50
C TYR A 479 -8.32 41.75 15.62
N ILE A 480 -7.96 40.60 16.18
CA ILE A 480 -6.99 40.45 17.27
C ILE A 480 -6.07 39.29 16.92
N VAL A 481 -4.78 39.58 16.76
CA VAL A 481 -3.71 38.56 16.67
C VAL A 481 -2.70 38.86 17.78
N PRO A 482 -2.44 37.91 18.70
CA PRO A 482 -1.59 38.16 19.85
C PRO A 482 -0.11 38.17 19.49
N GLU A 483 0.68 38.93 20.24
CA GLU A 483 2.11 39.12 19.98
C GLU A 483 2.94 37.84 20.12
N HIS A 484 2.48 36.89 20.96
CA HIS A 484 3.12 35.58 21.13
C HIS A 484 2.83 34.61 19.96
N ALA A 485 1.95 34.97 19.02
CA ALA A 485 1.74 34.16 17.83
C ALA A 485 2.93 34.27 16.87
N PRO A 486 3.39 33.14 16.30
CA PRO A 486 4.48 33.15 15.34
C PRO A 486 4.10 34.01 14.13
N PRO A 487 4.96 34.94 13.68
CA PRO A 487 4.68 35.81 12.53
C PRO A 487 4.46 35.01 11.25
N MET A 488 5.36 34.06 11.01
CA MET A 488 5.39 33.24 9.83
C MET A 488 5.09 31.80 10.23
N VAL A 489 4.10 31.22 9.57
CA VAL A 489 3.66 29.83 9.79
C VAL A 489 3.70 29.08 8.49
N ILE A 490 3.95 27.77 8.56
CA ILE A 490 3.92 26.88 7.39
C ILE A 490 2.55 26.22 7.31
N GLY A 491 1.88 26.39 6.17
CA GLY A 491 0.62 25.73 5.85
C GLY A 491 0.03 26.23 4.54
N ASP A 492 -1.22 25.85 4.27
CA ASP A 492 -1.92 26.24 3.05
C ASP A 492 -2.68 27.56 3.24
N VAL A 493 -2.00 28.66 2.90
CA VAL A 493 -2.57 30.01 3.02
C VAL A 493 -3.86 30.17 2.21
N THR A 494 -3.94 29.54 1.03
CA THR A 494 -5.11 29.66 0.15
C THR A 494 -6.33 29.00 0.77
N ARG A 495 -6.19 27.82 1.37
CA ARG A 495 -7.30 27.13 2.03
C ARG A 495 -7.69 27.76 3.35
N ILE A 496 -6.72 28.24 4.13
CA ILE A 496 -7.00 28.99 5.37
C ILE A 496 -7.74 30.29 5.04
N HIS A 497 -7.30 31.03 4.03
CA HIS A 497 -7.97 32.23 3.54
C HIS A 497 -9.38 31.94 3.03
N GLN A 498 -9.57 30.86 2.26
CA GLN A 498 -10.89 30.39 1.80
C GLN A 498 -11.85 30.12 2.97
N VAL A 499 -11.39 29.42 4.02
CA VAL A 499 -12.20 29.17 5.23
C VAL A 499 -12.55 30.49 5.93
N LEU A 500 -11.58 31.39 6.13
CA LEU A 500 -11.80 32.68 6.78
C LEU A 500 -12.80 33.55 6.03
N VAL A 501 -12.67 33.68 4.70
CA VAL A 501 -13.58 34.47 3.86
C VAL A 501 -15.00 33.91 3.91
N ASN A 502 -15.16 32.59 3.91
CA ASN A 502 -16.48 31.97 4.03
C ASN A 502 -17.12 32.24 5.41
N LEU A 503 -16.36 32.12 6.50
CA LEU A 503 -16.87 32.42 7.85
C LEU A 503 -17.20 33.92 8.00
N LEU A 504 -16.33 34.81 7.51
CA LEU A 504 -16.53 36.26 7.52
C LEU A 504 -17.72 36.70 6.67
N SER A 505 -17.87 36.14 5.48
CA SER A 505 -19.02 36.43 4.62
C SER A 505 -20.33 36.02 5.29
N ASN A 506 -20.35 34.88 5.99
CA ASN A 506 -21.52 34.47 6.78
C ASN A 506 -21.78 35.43 7.94
N ALA A 507 -20.76 35.82 8.71
CA ALA A 507 -20.88 36.77 9.80
C ALA A 507 -21.47 38.11 9.35
N VAL A 508 -20.92 38.72 8.29
CA VAL A 508 -21.41 39.99 7.72
C VAL A 508 -22.82 39.84 7.17
N LYS A 509 -23.15 38.69 6.58
CA LYS A 509 -24.46 38.41 6.01
C LYS A 509 -25.57 38.32 7.07
N PHE A 510 -25.32 37.63 8.18
CA PHE A 510 -26.31 37.37 9.24
C PHE A 510 -26.36 38.45 10.33
N THR A 511 -25.46 39.43 10.27
CA THR A 511 -25.48 40.62 11.13
C THR A 511 -26.13 41.79 10.38
N GLN A 512 -27.06 42.49 11.04
CA GLN A 512 -27.73 43.68 10.51
C GLN A 512 -27.09 44.96 11.05
N GLU A 513 -26.88 45.01 12.36
CA GLU A 513 -26.22 46.08 13.08
C GLU A 513 -25.29 45.46 14.14
N GLY A 514 -24.19 46.15 14.49
CA GLY A 514 -23.21 45.67 15.47
C GLY A 514 -21.84 45.44 14.85
N GLU A 515 -21.16 44.36 15.25
CA GLU A 515 -19.75 44.13 14.92
C GLU A 515 -19.43 42.68 14.56
N VAL A 516 -18.35 42.51 13.80
CA VAL A 516 -17.73 41.21 13.48
C VAL A 516 -16.27 41.27 13.88
N ILE A 517 -15.84 40.32 14.71
CA ILE A 517 -14.49 40.27 15.29
C ILE A 517 -13.81 38.97 14.88
N VAL A 518 -12.58 39.07 14.37
CA VAL A 518 -11.70 37.91 14.15
C VAL A 518 -10.66 37.82 15.26
N THR A 519 -10.71 36.76 16.06
CA THR A 519 -9.71 36.51 17.11
C THR A 519 -8.82 35.34 16.71
N VAL A 520 -7.51 35.52 16.78
CA VAL A 520 -6.53 34.46 16.62
C VAL A 520 -5.90 34.19 17.98
N THR A 521 -5.71 32.93 18.35
CA THR A 521 -4.94 32.54 19.55
C THR A 521 -3.87 31.54 19.14
N SER A 522 -2.72 31.57 19.82
CA SER A 522 -1.60 30.68 19.49
C SER A 522 -1.07 30.04 20.76
N HIS A 523 -1.06 28.71 20.79
CA HIS A 523 -0.57 27.93 21.92
C HIS A 523 0.67 27.15 21.46
N PRO A 524 1.86 27.42 22.04
CA PRO A 524 3.08 26.72 21.65
C PRO A 524 3.01 25.23 22.03
N GLN A 525 3.48 24.37 21.14
CA GLN A 525 3.53 22.92 21.23
C GLN A 525 4.98 22.43 21.05
N PRO A 526 5.31 21.15 21.39
CA PRO A 526 6.65 20.60 21.16
C PRO A 526 7.09 20.68 19.68
N ASN A 527 8.40 20.67 19.41
CA ASN A 527 8.99 20.70 18.06
C ASN A 527 8.71 21.96 17.22
N ASP A 528 8.66 23.14 17.85
CA ASP A 528 8.47 24.44 17.15
C ASP A 528 7.15 24.50 16.36
N THR A 529 6.14 23.79 16.87
CA THR A 529 4.77 23.80 16.36
C THR A 529 3.88 24.65 17.25
N HIS A 530 2.86 25.26 16.65
CA HIS A 530 1.86 26.05 17.35
C HIS A 530 0.48 25.52 16.98
N GLU A 531 -0.38 25.40 17.98
CA GLU A 531 -1.80 25.22 17.79
C GLU A 531 -2.44 26.62 17.68
N ILE A 532 -2.89 26.94 16.48
CA ILE A 532 -3.44 28.25 16.14
C ILE A 532 -4.95 28.10 15.96
N THR A 533 -5.71 28.84 16.76
CA THR A 533 -7.17 28.86 16.69
C THR A 533 -7.64 30.21 16.17
N PHE A 534 -8.42 30.18 15.10
CA PHE A 534 -9.10 31.34 14.52
C PHE A 534 -10.57 31.28 14.93
N ALA A 535 -11.11 32.39 15.41
CA ALA A 535 -12.51 32.54 15.79
C ALA A 535 -13.10 33.77 15.09
N VAL A 536 -14.18 33.57 14.34
CA VAL A 536 -14.98 34.65 13.73
C VAL A 536 -16.25 34.77 14.54
N GLN A 537 -16.39 35.89 15.24
CA GLN A 537 -17.52 36.21 16.09
C GLN A 537 -18.37 37.30 15.45
N ASP A 538 -19.69 37.13 15.46
CA ASP A 538 -20.67 38.10 15.00
C ASP A 538 -21.73 38.38 16.07
N THR A 539 -22.33 39.57 16.03
CA THR A 539 -23.45 39.97 16.90
C THR A 539 -24.81 39.83 16.21
N GLY A 540 -24.94 38.88 15.29
CA GLY A 540 -26.12 38.69 14.46
C GLY A 540 -27.25 37.92 15.13
N ILE A 541 -28.13 37.33 14.31
CA ILE A 541 -29.35 36.64 14.78
C ILE A 541 -29.10 35.40 15.65
N GLY A 542 -27.89 34.82 15.59
CA GLY A 542 -27.56 33.55 16.22
C GLY A 542 -28.24 32.33 15.60
N ILE A 543 -27.85 31.14 16.08
CA ILE A 543 -28.27 29.82 15.58
C ILE A 543 -28.91 29.03 16.73
N PRO A 544 -30.10 28.45 16.56
CA PRO A 544 -30.71 27.56 17.55
C PRO A 544 -29.87 26.31 17.84
N GLU A 545 -29.86 25.87 19.10
CA GLU A 545 -29.03 24.73 19.57
C GLU A 545 -29.32 23.43 18.79
N GLU A 546 -30.59 23.15 18.48
CA GLU A 546 -31.03 21.98 17.71
C GLU A 546 -30.40 21.92 16.30
N ARG A 547 -29.93 23.05 15.77
CA ARG A 547 -29.37 23.17 14.42
C ARG A 547 -27.86 23.21 14.39
N LEU A 548 -27.19 23.55 15.50
CA LEU A 548 -25.73 23.63 15.58
C LEU A 548 -25.04 22.34 15.12
N GLY A 549 -25.63 21.17 15.39
CA GLY A 549 -25.10 19.88 14.96
C GLY A 549 -25.15 19.64 13.44
N ARG A 550 -26.02 20.34 12.71
CA ARG A 550 -26.31 20.10 11.28
C ARG A 550 -25.79 21.18 10.34
N ILE A 551 -25.27 22.31 10.85
CA ILE A 551 -24.82 23.43 10.00
C ILE A 551 -23.60 23.09 9.12
N PHE A 552 -22.85 22.03 9.48
CA PHE A 552 -21.72 21.55 8.70
C PHE A 552 -22.07 20.41 7.74
N ASP A 553 -23.31 19.91 7.77
CA ASP A 553 -23.78 18.87 6.86
C ASP A 553 -24.02 19.43 5.46
N ALA A 554 -23.69 18.64 4.43
CA ALA A 554 -23.86 19.05 3.03
C ALA A 554 -25.33 19.40 2.74
N PHE A 555 -25.55 20.55 2.09
CA PHE A 555 -26.87 21.05 1.70
C PHE A 555 -27.83 21.36 2.87
N SER A 556 -27.31 21.41 4.09
CA SER A 556 -28.09 21.80 5.26
C SER A 556 -28.30 23.31 5.30
N GLN A 557 -29.57 23.75 5.36
CA GLN A 557 -29.95 25.16 5.45
C GLN A 557 -30.89 25.38 6.63
N ALA A 558 -30.73 26.50 7.34
CA ALA A 558 -31.43 26.73 8.60
C ALA A 558 -32.96 26.89 8.46
N ASP A 559 -33.52 27.59 7.45
CA ASP A 559 -34.99 27.69 7.27
C ASP A 559 -35.41 28.08 5.85
N ALA A 560 -36.58 27.62 5.39
CA ALA A 560 -37.21 28.02 4.12
C ALA A 560 -37.64 29.51 4.07
N SER A 561 -37.68 30.19 5.22
CA SER A 561 -37.99 31.63 5.34
C SER A 561 -36.74 32.51 5.25
N THR A 562 -35.58 32.05 5.72
CA THR A 562 -34.28 32.73 5.58
C THR A 562 -33.66 32.53 4.19
N THR A 563 -34.01 31.45 3.48
CA THR A 563 -33.59 31.23 2.06
C THR A 563 -34.07 32.36 1.15
N ARG A 564 -35.25 32.94 1.40
CA ARG A 564 -35.83 34.03 0.60
C ARG A 564 -35.18 35.39 0.84
N LYS A 565 -34.51 35.62 1.99
CA LYS A 565 -33.85 36.89 2.32
C LYS A 565 -32.34 36.87 2.13
N PHE A 566 -31.68 35.71 2.26
CA PHE A 566 -30.22 35.67 2.37
C PHE A 566 -29.50 34.70 1.43
N GLY A 567 -30.17 33.70 0.80
CA GLY A 567 -29.65 32.86 -0.32
C GLY A 567 -28.31 32.11 -0.11
N GLY A 568 -28.15 30.86 -0.53
CA GLY A 568 -26.85 30.16 -0.48
C GLY A 568 -26.92 28.71 -0.90
N THR A 569 -25.77 28.10 -1.20
CA THR A 569 -25.66 26.68 -1.63
C THR A 569 -25.73 25.70 -0.47
N GLY A 570 -25.42 26.15 0.75
CA GLY A 570 -25.27 25.28 1.92
C GLY A 570 -24.00 24.40 1.87
N LEU A 571 -23.08 24.67 0.93
CA LEU A 571 -21.84 23.90 0.79
C LEU A 571 -20.64 24.54 1.49
N GLY A 572 -20.61 25.87 1.66
CA GLY A 572 -19.45 26.58 2.17
C GLY A 572 -18.95 26.07 3.53
N LEU A 573 -19.84 25.89 4.52
CA LEU A 573 -19.46 25.37 5.84
C LEU A 573 -18.99 23.91 5.79
N THR A 574 -19.61 23.09 4.94
CA THR A 574 -19.18 21.69 4.72
C THR A 574 -17.80 21.62 4.09
N ILE A 575 -17.53 22.44 3.06
CA ILE A 575 -16.20 22.56 2.43
C ILE A 575 -15.19 23.04 3.47
N SER A 576 -15.55 24.05 4.26
CA SER A 576 -14.67 24.57 5.32
C SER A 576 -14.31 23.49 6.34
N LYS A 577 -15.29 22.69 6.79
CA LYS A 577 -15.05 21.55 7.68
C LYS A 577 -14.10 20.53 7.05
N ARG A 578 -14.34 20.15 5.80
CA ARG A 578 -13.49 19.19 5.10
C ARG A 578 -12.07 19.69 4.89
N LEU A 579 -11.88 20.95 4.51
CA LEU A 579 -10.55 21.56 4.37
C LEU A 579 -9.78 21.55 5.69
N ILE A 580 -10.46 21.92 6.79
CA ILE A 580 -9.85 21.91 8.12
C ILE A 580 -9.51 20.48 8.58
N GLU A 581 -10.40 19.50 8.37
CA GLU A 581 -10.14 18.08 8.67
C GLU A 581 -8.95 17.54 7.85
N MET A 582 -8.86 17.88 6.57
CA MET A 582 -7.73 17.51 5.70
C MET A 582 -6.40 18.10 6.17
N MET A 583 -6.42 19.35 6.67
CA MET A 583 -5.24 19.99 7.28
C MET A 583 -4.94 19.48 8.70
N GLY A 584 -5.63 18.43 9.18
CA GLY A 584 -5.42 17.83 10.49
C GLY A 584 -5.95 18.67 11.66
N GLY A 585 -6.87 19.59 11.39
CA GLY A 585 -7.48 20.49 12.35
C GLY A 585 -8.90 20.12 12.76
N ARG A 586 -9.55 21.04 13.48
CA ARG A 586 -10.97 20.94 13.88
C ARG A 586 -11.67 22.28 13.71
N ILE A 587 -12.92 22.27 13.23
CA ILE A 587 -13.85 23.41 13.19
C ILE A 587 -15.07 23.15 14.07
N TRP A 588 -15.62 24.18 14.70
CA TRP A 588 -16.84 24.13 15.51
C TRP A 588 -17.54 25.50 15.55
N ALA A 589 -18.75 25.54 16.10
CA ALA A 589 -19.51 26.78 16.28
C ALA A 589 -20.21 26.81 17.64
N GLU A 590 -20.29 27.99 18.22
CA GLU A 590 -21.02 28.30 19.44
C GLU A 590 -21.97 29.45 19.12
N SER A 591 -23.24 29.37 19.53
CA SER A 591 -24.20 30.43 19.19
C SER A 591 -25.39 30.46 20.13
N GLN A 592 -25.91 31.67 20.33
CA GLN A 592 -27.15 31.90 21.07
C GLN A 592 -28.05 32.84 20.26
N VAL A 593 -29.32 32.47 20.11
CA VAL A 593 -30.33 33.24 19.35
C VAL A 593 -30.48 34.64 19.95
N GLY A 594 -30.35 35.66 19.09
CA GLY A 594 -30.45 37.08 19.45
C GLY A 594 -29.19 37.69 20.06
N ILE A 595 -28.12 36.93 20.28
CA ILE A 595 -26.82 37.43 20.76
C ILE A 595 -25.76 37.37 19.65
N GLY A 596 -25.73 36.28 18.88
CA GLY A 596 -24.78 36.10 17.78
C GLY A 596 -24.20 34.69 17.68
N SER A 597 -23.21 34.52 16.80
CA SER A 597 -22.51 33.26 16.58
C SER A 597 -20.99 33.45 16.65
N THR A 598 -20.28 32.41 17.08
CA THR A 598 -18.82 32.31 17.02
C THR A 598 -18.44 31.03 16.31
N PHE A 599 -17.80 31.16 15.16
CA PHE A 599 -17.26 30.04 14.39
C PHE A 599 -15.77 29.96 14.60
N SER A 600 -15.29 28.82 15.09
CA SER A 600 -13.88 28.63 15.44
C SER A 600 -13.28 27.45 14.72
N PHE A 601 -12.02 27.57 14.29
CA PHE A 601 -11.24 26.45 13.78
C PHE A 601 -9.80 26.49 14.30
N SER A 602 -9.21 25.31 14.47
CA SER A 602 -7.86 25.11 15.00
C SER A 602 -7.00 24.31 14.03
N LEU A 603 -5.74 24.72 13.88
CA LEU A 603 -4.74 24.09 13.02
C LEU A 603 -3.41 23.97 13.76
N ARG A 604 -2.68 22.88 13.49
CA ARG A 604 -1.31 22.69 13.99
C ARG A 604 -0.34 23.09 12.90
N MET A 605 0.44 24.14 13.16
CA MET A 605 1.30 24.75 12.15
C MET A 605 2.72 24.90 12.69
N LYS A 606 3.72 24.67 11.83
CA LYS A 606 5.13 24.91 12.20
C LYS A 606 5.44 26.39 12.10
N ALA A 607 6.17 26.93 13.06
CA ALA A 607 6.76 28.25 12.94
C ALA A 607 7.84 28.22 11.84
N ALA A 608 7.88 29.24 10.98
CA ALA A 608 8.96 29.43 10.02
C ALA A 608 9.98 30.44 10.56
N SER A 609 11.27 30.24 10.23
CA SER A 609 12.35 31.14 10.64
C SER A 609 12.09 32.56 10.11
N ALA A 610 11.90 33.51 11.03
CA ALA A 610 11.64 34.91 10.76
C ALA A 610 12.92 35.66 10.33
N ALA A 611 13.44 35.33 9.14
CA ALA A 611 14.60 36.06 8.59
C ALA A 611 14.21 37.40 7.94
N GLN A 612 12.91 37.72 7.77
CA GLN A 612 12.47 38.89 7.00
C GLN A 612 11.34 39.78 7.60
N SER A 613 10.69 39.45 8.73
CA SER A 613 9.58 40.27 9.28
C SER A 613 9.93 41.17 10.47
N VAL A 614 11.14 41.74 10.50
CA VAL A 614 11.75 42.32 11.72
C VAL A 614 11.36 43.79 12.02
N HIS A 615 10.57 44.49 11.19
CA HIS A 615 10.51 45.96 11.28
C HIS A 615 9.32 46.59 12.03
N HIS A 616 8.37 45.80 12.55
CA HIS A 616 7.10 46.33 13.12
C HIS A 616 6.62 45.64 14.41
N ARG A 617 7.43 44.78 15.04
CA ARG A 617 7.05 43.99 16.22
C ARG A 617 7.91 44.30 17.45
N GLY A 618 7.30 44.21 18.64
CA GLY A 618 7.91 44.60 19.91
C GLY A 618 8.06 46.12 20.08
N THR A 619 8.63 46.53 21.21
CA THR A 619 8.87 47.94 21.56
C THR A 619 9.70 48.64 20.49
N GLN A 620 9.15 49.71 19.93
CA GLN A 620 9.76 50.42 18.82
C GLN A 620 10.58 51.60 19.36
N PRO A 621 11.88 51.70 19.05
CA PRO A 621 12.73 52.75 19.62
C PRO A 621 12.20 54.17 19.41
N LEU A 622 11.51 54.41 18.30
CA LEU A 622 10.93 55.71 17.94
C LEU A 622 9.56 55.99 18.60
N LEU A 623 8.79 54.94 18.96
CA LEU A 623 7.45 55.09 19.54
C LEU A 623 7.44 54.93 21.07
N ARG A 624 8.54 54.44 21.65
CA ARG A 624 8.65 54.18 23.09
C ARG A 624 8.35 55.44 23.93
N ASN A 625 7.50 55.27 24.94
CA ASN A 625 7.07 56.31 25.91
C ASN A 625 6.34 57.51 25.27
N LYS A 626 5.80 57.37 24.06
CA LYS A 626 4.95 58.40 23.44
C LYS A 626 3.52 58.32 23.97
N ASN A 627 2.96 59.44 24.39
CA ASN A 627 1.59 59.52 24.87
C ASN A 627 0.65 59.62 23.66
N VAL A 628 -0.27 58.66 23.53
CA VAL A 628 -1.24 58.63 22.43
C VAL A 628 -2.65 58.64 22.97
N LEU A 629 -3.52 59.50 22.42
CA LEU A 629 -4.93 59.53 22.76
C LEU A 629 -5.73 58.84 21.65
N ILE A 630 -6.55 57.87 22.01
CA ILE A 630 -7.45 57.14 21.09
C ILE A 630 -8.88 57.60 21.35
N LEU A 631 -9.48 58.26 20.37
CA LEU A 631 -10.87 58.74 20.38
C LEU A 631 -11.70 57.91 19.39
N ASP A 632 -12.55 57.04 19.91
CA ASP A 632 -13.44 56.15 19.14
C ASP A 632 -14.65 55.83 20.03
N ASP A 633 -15.88 55.85 19.51
CA ASP A 633 -17.09 55.54 20.30
C ASP A 633 -17.26 54.03 20.54
N ASN A 634 -16.68 53.18 19.69
CA ASN A 634 -16.67 51.74 19.84
C ASN A 634 -15.61 51.27 20.87
N ALA A 635 -16.08 50.58 21.93
CA ALA A 635 -15.22 50.09 23.01
C ALA A 635 -14.23 48.99 22.59
N THR A 636 -14.61 48.15 21.64
CA THR A 636 -13.79 47.09 21.06
C THR A 636 -12.61 47.71 20.31
N ASN A 637 -12.85 48.70 19.45
CA ASN A 637 -11.80 49.42 18.71
C ASN A 637 -10.80 50.10 19.65
N ARG A 638 -11.29 50.78 20.69
CA ARG A 638 -10.42 51.39 21.71
C ARG A 638 -9.52 50.34 22.37
N THR A 639 -10.08 49.18 22.71
CA THR A 639 -9.33 48.08 23.34
C THR A 639 -8.26 47.51 22.42
N VAL A 640 -8.58 47.28 21.14
CA VAL A 640 -7.65 46.72 20.14
C VAL A 640 -6.52 47.70 19.83
N LEU A 641 -6.84 48.96 19.58
CA LEU A 641 -5.85 50.01 19.31
C LEU A 641 -4.94 50.26 20.53
N SER A 642 -5.49 50.25 21.76
CA SER A 642 -4.71 50.40 22.99
C SER A 642 -3.68 49.29 23.13
N ARG A 643 -4.11 48.02 23.01
CA ARG A 643 -3.21 46.86 23.11
C ARG A 643 -2.11 46.89 22.05
N GLN A 644 -2.44 47.30 20.82
CA GLN A 644 -1.48 47.39 19.73
C GLN A 644 -0.43 48.49 19.96
N MET A 645 -0.85 49.67 20.44
CA MET A 645 0.05 50.77 20.76
C MET A 645 0.92 50.48 21.99
N GLU A 646 0.36 49.80 23.01
CA GLU A 646 1.12 49.26 24.16
C GLU A 646 2.21 48.30 23.71
N ALA A 647 1.93 47.39 22.76
CA ALA A 647 2.92 46.45 22.22
C ALA A 647 4.10 47.17 21.55
N TRP A 648 3.86 48.34 20.93
CA TRP A 648 4.92 49.19 20.38
C TRP A 648 5.64 50.05 21.44
N GLY A 649 5.24 49.96 22.71
CA GLY A 649 5.82 50.67 23.85
C GLY A 649 5.31 52.10 24.03
N MET A 650 4.17 52.44 23.43
CA MET A 650 3.49 53.72 23.64
C MET A 650 2.65 53.69 24.94
N LEU A 651 2.17 54.86 25.34
CA LEU A 651 1.29 55.04 26.50
C LEU A 651 -0.09 55.51 25.99
N PRO A 652 -0.99 54.57 25.61
CA PRO A 652 -2.32 54.93 25.14
C PRO A 652 -3.24 55.37 26.27
N VAL A 653 -4.05 56.37 25.99
CA VAL A 653 -5.20 56.78 26.79
C VAL A 653 -6.41 56.74 25.87
N THR A 654 -7.50 56.12 26.31
CA THR A 654 -8.71 55.95 25.50
C THR A 654 -9.79 56.94 25.95
N ALA A 655 -10.56 57.48 25.01
CA ALA A 655 -11.73 58.32 25.26
C ALA A 655 -12.89 57.91 24.33
N GLY A 656 -14.10 57.77 24.88
CA GLY A 656 -15.31 57.45 24.12
C GLY A 656 -16.07 58.68 23.61
N SER A 657 -15.72 59.88 24.10
CA SER A 657 -16.42 61.12 23.78
C SER A 657 -15.48 62.33 23.81
N LEU A 658 -15.89 63.43 23.18
CA LEU A 658 -15.11 64.68 23.18
C LEU A 658 -14.99 65.29 24.60
N GLN A 659 -15.95 65.04 25.49
CA GLN A 659 -15.89 65.51 26.87
C GLN A 659 -14.75 64.81 27.64
N GLU A 660 -14.64 63.49 27.49
CA GLU A 660 -13.55 62.72 28.08
C GLU A 660 -12.19 63.20 27.55
N VAL A 661 -12.08 63.53 26.26
CA VAL A 661 -10.86 64.11 25.67
C VAL A 661 -10.45 65.38 26.40
N GLN A 662 -11.39 66.31 26.67
CA GLN A 662 -11.11 67.56 27.36
C GLN A 662 -10.60 67.35 28.79
N GLU A 663 -11.21 66.41 29.52
CA GLU A 663 -10.78 66.03 30.88
C GLU A 663 -9.37 65.41 30.87
N ARG A 664 -9.07 64.52 29.91
CA ARG A 664 -7.77 63.83 29.82
C ARG A 664 -6.66 64.76 29.34
N ALA A 665 -6.94 65.62 28.36
CA ALA A 665 -5.99 66.60 27.82
C ALA A 665 -5.55 67.64 28.86
N ALA A 666 -6.40 67.94 29.86
CA ALA A 666 -6.06 68.84 30.95
C ALA A 666 -4.96 68.30 31.89
N HIS A 667 -4.77 66.98 31.93
CA HIS A 667 -3.86 66.31 32.88
C HIS A 667 -2.61 65.72 32.23
N THR A 668 -2.67 65.37 30.94
CA THR A 668 -1.55 64.69 30.24
C THR A 668 -1.33 65.29 28.85
N PRO A 669 -0.09 65.68 28.48
CA PRO A 669 0.21 66.09 27.12
C PRO A 669 0.30 64.86 26.19
N PHE A 670 -0.27 64.96 25.00
CA PHE A 670 -0.30 63.90 24.00
C PHE A 670 0.56 64.26 22.78
N ASP A 671 1.42 63.33 22.36
CA ASP A 671 2.23 63.45 21.14
C ASP A 671 1.39 63.16 19.89
N ILE A 672 0.46 62.19 19.98
CA ILE A 672 -0.36 61.70 18.87
C ILE A 672 -1.82 61.58 19.33
N VAL A 673 -2.75 61.96 18.45
CA VAL A 673 -4.18 61.72 18.62
C VAL A 673 -4.68 60.86 17.47
N VAL A 674 -5.22 59.68 17.78
CA VAL A 674 -5.92 58.81 16.82
C VAL A 674 -7.41 59.04 17.00
N LEU A 675 -8.09 59.49 15.95
CA LEU A 675 -9.49 59.91 16.00
C LEU A 675 -10.33 59.22 14.94
N ASP A 676 -11.46 58.65 15.34
CA ASP A 676 -12.49 58.18 14.43
C ASP A 676 -13.44 59.31 14.03
N ILE A 677 -13.69 59.46 12.73
CA ILE A 677 -14.63 60.46 12.20
C ILE A 677 -16.09 60.03 12.28
N SER A 678 -16.34 58.74 12.56
CA SER A 678 -17.70 58.18 12.60
C SER A 678 -18.43 58.44 13.93
N ILE A 679 -17.79 59.13 14.88
CA ILE A 679 -18.37 59.45 16.19
C ILE A 679 -19.65 60.29 16.01
N GLN A 680 -20.73 59.81 16.63
CA GLN A 680 -22.08 60.34 16.44
C GLN A 680 -22.20 61.86 16.70
N GLY A 681 -22.70 62.60 15.71
CA GLY A 681 -23.25 63.96 15.88
C GLY A 681 -22.37 65.14 15.45
N LEU A 682 -21.16 64.92 14.91
CA LEU A 682 -20.29 65.99 14.37
C LEU A 682 -19.77 65.62 12.98
N SER A 683 -19.67 66.60 12.08
CA SER A 683 -18.95 66.38 10.83
C SER A 683 -17.44 66.23 11.11
N GLY A 684 -16.73 65.38 10.37
CA GLY A 684 -15.29 65.14 10.59
C GLY A 684 -14.46 66.43 10.61
N ASN A 685 -14.85 67.44 9.82
CA ASN A 685 -14.18 68.76 9.81
C ASN A 685 -14.40 69.53 11.13
N GLU A 686 -15.61 69.49 11.68
CA GLU A 686 -15.92 70.11 12.97
C GLU A 686 -15.18 69.42 14.12
N LEU A 687 -15.07 68.09 14.08
CA LEU A 687 -14.34 67.31 15.06
C LEU A 687 -12.85 67.67 15.07
N VAL A 688 -12.21 67.67 13.90
CA VAL A 688 -10.79 68.05 13.76
C VAL A 688 -10.56 69.50 14.19
N THR A 689 -11.49 70.41 13.92
CA THR A 689 -11.40 71.82 14.33
C THR A 689 -11.47 71.98 15.85
N LYS A 690 -12.45 71.35 16.51
CA LYS A 690 -12.59 71.39 17.98
C LYS A 690 -11.41 70.74 18.70
N LEU A 691 -10.92 69.61 18.20
CA LEU A 691 -9.69 68.99 18.71
C LEU A 691 -8.45 69.87 18.44
N GLY A 692 -8.49 70.64 17.36
CA GLY A 692 -7.52 71.67 17.02
C GLY A 692 -7.36 72.75 18.10
N GLU A 693 -8.45 73.13 18.75
CA GLU A 693 -8.48 74.12 19.82
C GLU A 693 -7.98 73.56 21.17
N ILE A 694 -8.10 72.24 21.37
CA ILE A 694 -7.70 71.55 22.61
C ILE A 694 -6.20 71.22 22.61
N PHE A 695 -5.66 70.76 21.48
CA PHE A 695 -4.28 70.27 21.39
C PHE A 695 -3.34 71.28 20.70
N PRO A 696 -2.06 71.37 21.11
CA PRO A 696 -1.04 72.18 20.44
C PRO A 696 -0.86 71.82 18.95
N THR A 697 -0.31 72.74 18.17
CA THR A 697 -0.03 72.54 16.73
C THR A 697 1.02 71.46 16.44
N GLU A 698 1.84 71.11 17.43
CA GLU A 698 2.87 70.06 17.34
C GLU A 698 2.30 68.63 17.48
N THR A 699 1.07 68.48 17.99
CA THR A 699 0.42 67.18 18.14
C THR A 699 0.00 66.63 16.76
N ALA A 700 0.45 65.41 16.46
CA ALA A 700 0.12 64.73 15.20
C ALA A 700 -1.25 64.04 15.29
N PHE A 701 -2.07 64.17 14.24
CA PHE A 701 -3.40 63.58 14.19
C PHE A 701 -3.42 62.43 13.17
N ILE A 702 -3.96 61.28 13.58
CA ILE A 702 -4.24 60.13 12.72
C ILE A 702 -5.75 59.97 12.67
N VAL A 703 -6.31 60.17 11.48
CA VAL A 703 -7.75 60.15 11.25
C VAL A 703 -8.15 58.79 10.67
N LEU A 704 -9.04 58.09 11.37
CA LEU A 704 -9.65 56.85 10.95
C LEU A 704 -10.94 57.17 10.19
N SER A 705 -11.12 56.61 9.01
CA SER A 705 -12.28 56.90 8.15
C SER A 705 -12.86 55.63 7.52
N PRO A 706 -14.19 55.54 7.33
CA PRO A 706 -14.79 54.48 6.53
C PRO A 706 -14.30 54.49 5.07
N MET A 707 -14.27 53.34 4.39
CA MET A 707 -13.88 53.26 2.98
C MET A 707 -14.79 54.14 2.09
N GLY A 708 -14.22 54.78 1.06
CA GLY A 708 -14.96 55.69 0.17
C GLY A 708 -15.19 57.12 0.70
N ASN A 709 -15.02 57.38 2.01
CA ASN A 709 -15.16 58.72 2.59
C ASN A 709 -13.81 59.46 2.63
N ARG A 710 -13.39 60.04 1.50
CA ARG A 710 -12.17 60.87 1.39
C ARG A 710 -12.47 62.35 1.62
N GLN A 711 -12.82 62.72 2.84
CA GLN A 711 -12.84 64.14 3.22
C GLN A 711 -11.40 64.66 3.32
N ARG A 712 -11.08 65.75 2.59
CA ARG A 712 -9.81 66.45 2.69
C ARG A 712 -9.91 67.51 3.79
N PHE A 713 -9.24 67.30 4.93
CA PHE A 713 -9.11 68.31 5.97
C PHE A 713 -8.12 69.40 5.52
N ARG A 714 -8.50 70.68 5.63
CA ARG A 714 -7.57 71.80 5.40
C ARG A 714 -6.67 71.93 6.63
N ALA A 715 -5.41 71.52 6.49
CA ALA A 715 -4.44 71.58 7.57
C ALA A 715 -3.96 73.03 7.82
N GLY A 716 -4.34 73.62 8.94
CA GLY A 716 -3.57 74.71 9.54
C GLY A 716 -2.35 74.13 10.26
N SER A 717 -1.15 74.19 9.67
CA SER A 717 0.16 73.80 10.25
C SER A 717 0.32 72.42 10.95
N ARG A 718 -0.73 71.60 11.06
CA ARG A 718 -0.78 70.36 11.85
C ARG A 718 -0.63 69.13 10.95
N TYR A 719 0.12 68.13 11.42
CA TYR A 719 0.29 66.87 10.69
C TYR A 719 -0.97 66.00 10.82
N ILE A 720 -1.63 65.72 9.70
CA ILE A 720 -2.85 64.88 9.64
C ILE A 720 -2.58 63.72 8.69
N THR A 721 -2.58 62.49 9.19
CA THR A 721 -2.52 61.25 8.39
C THR A 721 -3.90 60.60 8.37
N HIS A 722 -4.27 59.98 7.26
CA HIS A 722 -5.55 59.29 7.10
C HIS A 722 -5.34 57.78 6.97
N LEU A 723 -6.17 57.01 7.68
CA LEU A 723 -6.26 55.56 7.58
C LEU A 723 -7.70 55.17 7.32
N THR A 724 -7.89 54.15 6.48
CA THR A 724 -9.21 53.57 6.20
C THR A 724 -9.47 52.39 7.11
N LYS A 725 -10.70 52.24 7.63
CA LYS A 725 -11.15 51.02 8.31
C LYS A 725 -11.39 49.89 7.28
N PRO A 726 -11.11 48.60 7.59
CA PRO A 726 -10.51 48.09 8.83
C PRO A 726 -9.03 48.47 8.97
N ILE A 727 -8.60 48.78 10.19
CA ILE A 727 -7.27 49.36 10.47
C ILE A 727 -6.20 48.27 10.36
N LYS A 728 -5.30 48.41 9.39
CA LYS A 728 -4.19 47.48 9.19
C LYS A 728 -2.99 47.81 10.07
N SER A 729 -2.36 46.80 10.64
CA SER A 729 -1.27 46.96 11.62
C SER A 729 -0.07 47.70 11.02
N LEU A 730 0.34 47.31 9.81
CA LEU A 730 1.46 47.94 9.11
C LEU A 730 1.17 49.40 8.72
N GLN A 731 -0.06 49.69 8.29
CA GLN A 731 -0.45 51.05 7.91
C GLN A 731 -0.50 51.97 9.13
N LEU A 732 -1.06 51.50 10.25
CA LEU A 732 -1.07 52.22 11.51
C LEU A 732 0.35 52.48 12.02
N TYR A 733 1.22 51.47 12.00
CA TYR A 733 2.63 51.64 12.37
C TYR A 733 3.32 52.71 11.52
N ASN A 734 3.18 52.64 10.18
CA ASN A 734 3.82 53.60 9.29
C ASN A 734 3.28 55.03 9.51
N ALA A 735 1.99 55.17 9.80
CA ALA A 735 1.38 56.44 10.16
C ALA A 735 1.96 57.00 11.48
N LEU A 736 2.13 56.15 12.50
CA LEU A 736 2.72 56.53 13.79
C LEU A 736 4.20 56.91 13.65
N ILE A 737 5.00 56.16 12.90
CA ILE A 737 6.41 56.50 12.65
C ILE A 737 6.54 57.82 11.91
N SER A 738 5.70 58.04 10.90
CA SER A 738 5.69 59.29 10.13
C SER A 738 5.23 60.49 10.97
N ALA A 739 4.36 60.26 11.96
CA ALA A 739 3.95 61.26 12.93
C ALA A 739 5.09 61.70 13.87
N VAL A 740 5.99 60.78 14.25
CA VAL A 740 7.08 61.06 15.22
C VAL A 740 8.38 61.53 14.56
N ASP A 741 8.74 61.03 13.37
CA ASP A 741 9.99 61.40 12.68
C ASP A 741 9.75 62.43 11.57
N HIS A 742 9.77 63.73 11.93
CA HIS A 742 9.60 64.84 10.97
C HIS A 742 10.71 64.95 9.90
N ARG A 743 11.82 64.20 10.03
CA ARG A 743 12.99 64.26 9.13
C ARG A 743 13.02 63.14 8.10
N LYS A 744 12.45 61.98 8.39
CA LYS A 744 12.12 60.97 7.38
C LYS A 744 10.75 61.29 6.83
N ARG A 745 10.67 62.10 5.78
CA ARG A 745 9.47 62.20 4.94
C ARG A 745 9.39 60.91 4.11
N PRO A 746 8.52 59.92 4.39
CA PRO A 746 8.07 59.09 3.30
C PRO A 746 7.15 59.98 2.47
N SER A 747 7.37 60.02 1.16
CA SER A 747 6.34 60.50 0.26
C SER A 747 5.10 59.64 0.49
N THR A 748 4.11 60.15 1.21
CA THR A 748 2.72 59.68 1.12
C THR A 748 2.20 60.08 -0.26
N ARG A 749 2.75 59.45 -1.29
CA ARG A 749 2.07 59.32 -2.57
C ARG A 749 0.95 58.31 -2.35
N PRO A 750 -0.26 58.57 -2.85
CA PRO A 750 -1.34 57.58 -2.83
C PRO A 750 -0.88 56.30 -3.54
N ILE A 751 -1.68 55.24 -3.41
CA ILE A 751 -1.63 53.95 -4.14
C ILE A 751 -1.86 54.16 -5.67
N ALA A 752 -1.26 55.20 -6.24
CA ALA A 752 -1.13 55.49 -7.66
C ALA A 752 0.24 55.02 -8.21
N ASP A 753 1.22 54.66 -7.36
CA ASP A 753 2.57 54.22 -7.78
C ASP A 753 2.71 52.69 -7.95
N VAL A 754 1.60 51.93 -8.08
CA VAL A 754 1.69 50.53 -8.54
C VAL A 754 2.29 50.49 -9.94
N PHE A 755 1.83 51.40 -10.81
CA PHE A 755 2.34 51.57 -12.16
C PHE A 755 3.33 52.73 -12.16
N GLU A 756 4.63 52.44 -12.22
CA GLU A 756 5.67 53.45 -12.44
C GLU A 756 5.65 53.84 -13.92
N PRO A 757 5.09 54.99 -14.35
CA PRO A 757 4.87 55.25 -15.77
C PRO A 757 6.18 55.50 -16.52
N ASP A 758 7.21 55.93 -15.79
CA ASP A 758 8.55 56.19 -16.33
C ASP A 758 9.40 54.91 -16.43
N MET A 759 8.86 53.73 -16.13
CA MET A 759 9.64 52.48 -16.06
C MET A 759 10.18 52.09 -17.45
N GLY A 760 9.35 52.16 -18.50
CA GLY A 760 9.80 51.96 -19.88
C GLY A 760 10.82 52.99 -20.38
N SER A 761 10.91 54.16 -19.73
CA SER A 761 11.94 55.16 -20.02
C SER A 761 13.27 54.88 -19.29
N LYS A 762 13.20 54.32 -18.07
CA LYS A 762 14.37 53.96 -17.24
C LYS A 762 15.00 52.63 -17.66
N HIS A 763 14.18 51.70 -18.14
CA HIS A 763 14.56 50.36 -18.57
C HIS A 763 13.95 50.07 -19.96
N PRO A 764 14.51 50.61 -21.05
CA PRO A 764 13.95 50.40 -22.38
C PRO A 764 14.10 48.93 -22.81
N LEU A 765 12.98 48.22 -22.95
CA LEU A 765 12.88 46.82 -23.38
C LEU A 765 11.86 46.68 -24.50
N ARG A 766 12.15 45.82 -25.48
CA ARG A 766 11.18 45.33 -26.47
C ARG A 766 10.55 44.06 -25.95
N ILE A 767 9.23 44.07 -25.79
CA ILE A 767 8.48 43.00 -25.15
C ILE A 767 7.56 42.34 -26.17
N LEU A 768 7.55 41.02 -26.20
CA LEU A 768 6.56 40.20 -26.93
C LEU A 768 5.69 39.47 -25.90
N ILE A 769 4.37 39.47 -26.11
CA ILE A 769 3.40 38.70 -25.33
C ILE A 769 2.93 37.52 -26.17
N ALA A 770 3.12 36.30 -25.69
CA ALA A 770 2.55 35.10 -26.28
C ALA A 770 1.41 34.62 -25.38
N GLU A 771 0.17 34.78 -25.84
CA GLU A 771 -1.06 34.46 -25.09
C GLU A 771 -2.16 34.19 -26.11
N ASP A 772 -2.90 33.09 -25.96
CA ASP A 772 -3.94 32.67 -26.91
C ASP A 772 -5.31 33.31 -26.62
N HIS A 773 -5.53 33.77 -25.39
CA HIS A 773 -6.80 34.34 -24.96
C HIS A 773 -6.82 35.88 -25.04
N LEU A 774 -7.67 36.43 -25.93
CA LEU A 774 -7.80 37.87 -26.22
C LEU A 774 -8.00 38.77 -24.98
N ILE A 775 -8.75 38.31 -23.97
CA ILE A 775 -8.97 39.09 -22.74
C ILE A 775 -7.66 39.21 -21.94
N ASN A 776 -6.87 38.13 -21.87
CA ASN A 776 -5.62 38.11 -21.13
C ASN A 776 -4.57 38.97 -21.85
N GLN A 777 -4.53 38.92 -23.19
CA GLN A 777 -3.71 39.81 -24.01
C GLN A 777 -4.00 41.29 -23.69
N LYS A 778 -5.29 41.69 -23.68
CA LYS A 778 -5.72 43.07 -23.36
C LYS A 778 -5.33 43.47 -21.94
N VAL A 779 -5.46 42.58 -20.96
CA VAL A 779 -5.08 42.84 -19.56
C VAL A 779 -3.57 43.06 -19.43
N ILE A 780 -2.74 42.19 -20.02
CA ILE A 780 -1.28 42.29 -19.95
C ILE A 780 -0.80 43.54 -20.69
N LEU A 781 -1.36 43.83 -21.87
CA LEU A 781 -1.09 45.08 -22.60
C LEU A 781 -1.47 46.33 -21.81
N GLY A 782 -2.63 46.32 -21.15
CA GLY A 782 -3.07 47.42 -20.28
C GLY A 782 -2.11 47.66 -19.12
N ILE A 783 -1.58 46.59 -18.51
CA ILE A 783 -0.58 46.66 -17.44
C ILE A 783 0.75 47.22 -17.97
N LEU A 784 1.26 46.71 -19.09
CA LEU A 784 2.53 47.16 -19.69
C LEU A 784 2.47 48.61 -20.18
N SER A 785 1.35 49.02 -20.77
CA SER A 785 1.09 50.41 -21.20
C SER A 785 1.15 51.37 -20.01
N LYS A 786 0.51 51.01 -18.88
CA LYS A 786 0.59 51.81 -17.63
C LYS A 786 2.00 51.86 -17.03
N LEU A 787 2.87 50.88 -17.32
CA LEU A 787 4.30 50.88 -16.95
C LEU A 787 5.20 51.62 -17.97
N GLY A 788 4.62 52.16 -19.04
CA GLY A 788 5.33 52.91 -20.08
C GLY A 788 5.97 52.04 -21.17
N TYR A 789 5.53 50.78 -21.33
CA TYR A 789 5.99 49.87 -22.38
C TYR A 789 4.97 49.72 -23.50
N ARG A 790 5.46 49.44 -24.71
CA ARG A 790 4.69 48.83 -25.80
C ARG A 790 5.13 47.38 -25.94
N ALA A 791 4.19 46.51 -26.29
CA ALA A 791 4.48 45.10 -26.53
C ALA A 791 3.73 44.63 -27.78
N ASP A 792 4.38 43.75 -28.53
CA ASP A 792 3.77 43.04 -29.65
C ASP A 792 3.08 41.76 -29.13
N ILE A 793 2.13 41.22 -29.88
CA ILE A 793 1.34 40.05 -29.48
C ILE A 793 1.60 38.90 -30.46
N ALA A 794 1.68 37.69 -29.92
CA ALA A 794 1.60 36.42 -30.65
C ALA A 794 0.51 35.55 -30.00
N ALA A 795 -0.32 34.91 -30.81
CA ALA A 795 -1.44 34.09 -30.36
C ALA A 795 -1.04 32.63 -30.06
N ASN A 796 0.12 32.17 -30.53
CA ASN A 796 0.63 30.82 -30.32
C ASN A 796 2.17 30.77 -30.44
N GLY A 797 2.76 29.61 -30.16
CA GLY A 797 4.20 29.40 -30.22
C GLY A 797 4.83 29.57 -31.61
N ILE A 798 4.08 29.29 -32.69
CA ILE A 798 4.57 29.46 -34.07
C ILE A 798 4.76 30.95 -34.38
N GLU A 799 3.76 31.77 -34.07
CA GLU A 799 3.84 33.23 -34.23
C GLU A 799 4.98 33.84 -33.40
N VAL A 800 5.30 33.28 -32.23
CA VAL A 800 6.47 33.70 -31.44
C VAL A 800 7.77 33.47 -32.23
N THR A 801 7.92 32.30 -32.85
CA THR A 801 9.12 31.98 -33.63
C THR A 801 9.25 32.91 -34.84
N GLU A 802 8.15 33.14 -35.58
CA GLU A 802 8.13 34.09 -36.71
C GLU A 802 8.45 35.52 -36.26
N ALA A 803 7.91 35.95 -35.11
CA ALA A 803 8.18 37.28 -34.56
C ALA A 803 9.65 37.46 -34.19
N LEU A 804 10.30 36.43 -33.62
CA LEU A 804 11.72 36.44 -33.26
C LEU A 804 12.67 36.37 -34.46
N GLU A 805 12.22 35.82 -35.59
CA GLU A 805 12.93 35.88 -36.86
C GLU A 805 12.88 37.28 -37.47
N ARG A 806 11.70 37.93 -37.42
CA ARG A 806 11.47 39.27 -37.98
C ARG A 806 12.16 40.38 -37.19
N GLN A 807 12.14 40.32 -35.86
CA GLN A 807 12.77 41.34 -35.02
C GLN A 807 13.31 40.80 -33.69
N LEU A 808 14.20 41.58 -33.08
CA LEU A 808 14.79 41.25 -31.79
C LEU A 808 13.91 41.75 -30.65
N TYR A 809 13.51 40.84 -29.76
CA TYR A 809 12.88 41.15 -28.49
C TYR A 809 13.85 40.96 -27.33
N ASP A 810 13.71 41.77 -26.30
CA ASP A 810 14.53 41.68 -25.09
C ASP A 810 13.85 40.78 -24.05
N VAL A 811 12.51 40.75 -24.04
CA VAL A 811 11.69 39.92 -23.14
C VAL A 811 10.53 39.29 -23.91
N VAL A 812 10.27 38.01 -23.66
CA VAL A 812 9.05 37.32 -24.10
C VAL A 812 8.26 36.88 -22.87
N LEU A 813 7.05 37.39 -22.70
CA LEU A 813 6.09 36.90 -21.72
C LEU A 813 5.34 35.75 -22.39
N MET A 814 5.57 34.52 -21.93
CA MET A 814 5.21 33.30 -22.65
C MET A 814 4.16 32.50 -21.88
N ASP A 815 2.92 32.43 -22.39
CA ASP A 815 1.97 31.47 -21.87
C ASP A 815 2.46 30.04 -22.09
N VAL A 816 2.37 29.21 -21.04
CA VAL A 816 2.83 27.82 -21.09
C VAL A 816 1.85 26.98 -21.92
N GLN A 817 0.56 27.25 -21.83
CA GLN A 817 -0.49 26.49 -22.50
C GLN A 817 -1.08 27.31 -23.63
N MET A 818 -0.64 27.04 -24.86
CA MET A 818 -1.15 27.67 -26.08
C MET A 818 -1.40 26.59 -27.15
N PRO A 819 -2.36 26.79 -28.07
CA PRO A 819 -2.61 25.87 -29.18
C PRO A 819 -1.47 25.86 -30.19
N GLU A 820 -1.44 24.83 -31.04
CA GLU A 820 -0.44 24.57 -32.10
C GLU A 820 0.97 24.25 -31.60
N MET A 821 1.63 25.19 -30.92
CA MET A 821 2.94 25.00 -30.30
C MET A 821 2.90 25.63 -28.90
N ASP A 822 3.11 24.79 -27.88
CA ASP A 822 3.03 25.22 -26.49
C ASP A 822 4.26 26.02 -26.04
N GLY A 823 4.18 26.71 -24.91
CA GLY A 823 5.27 27.59 -24.44
C GLY A 823 6.57 26.84 -24.10
N VAL A 824 6.48 25.56 -23.75
CA VAL A 824 7.63 24.68 -23.45
C VAL A 824 8.35 24.27 -24.72
N GLU A 825 7.61 23.83 -25.73
CA GLU A 825 8.08 23.49 -27.07
C GLU A 825 8.69 24.72 -27.76
N THR A 826 8.01 25.86 -27.68
CA THR A 826 8.48 27.15 -28.20
C THR A 826 9.80 27.56 -27.55
N THR A 827 9.92 27.40 -26.22
CA THR A 827 11.15 27.73 -25.51
C THR A 827 12.30 26.83 -25.96
N ARG A 828 12.06 25.51 -26.09
CA ARG A 828 13.08 24.57 -26.58
C ARG A 828 13.55 24.95 -27.98
N TYR A 829 12.61 25.27 -28.86
CA TYR A 829 12.93 25.74 -30.21
C TYR A 829 13.80 26.99 -30.19
N ILE A 830 13.47 28.01 -29.37
CA ILE A 830 14.25 29.24 -29.24
C ILE A 830 15.67 28.95 -28.73
N ARG A 831 15.80 28.07 -27.72
CA ARG A 831 17.11 27.73 -27.14
C ARG A 831 18.02 26.96 -28.09
N GLU A 832 17.45 26.13 -28.95
CA GLU A 832 18.20 25.29 -29.91
C GLU A 832 18.52 26.00 -31.22
N ASN A 833 17.60 26.83 -31.75
CA ASN A 833 17.69 27.37 -33.11
C ASN A 833 18.11 28.84 -33.18
N ILE A 834 17.96 29.62 -32.10
CA ILE A 834 18.36 31.03 -32.07
C ILE A 834 19.73 31.18 -31.39
N PRO A 835 20.70 31.90 -31.98
CA PRO A 835 22.01 32.13 -31.36
C PRO A 835 21.90 32.80 -29.98
N THR A 836 22.70 32.36 -29.00
CA THR A 836 22.61 32.80 -27.59
C THR A 836 22.73 34.31 -27.40
N ASN A 837 23.39 35.02 -28.31
CA ASN A 837 23.52 36.49 -28.29
C ASN A 837 22.28 37.24 -28.83
N ARG A 838 21.28 36.51 -29.34
CA ARG A 838 20.01 37.02 -29.86
C ARG A 838 18.79 36.47 -29.12
N GLN A 839 18.98 35.59 -28.15
CA GLN A 839 17.88 34.98 -27.40
C GLN A 839 17.28 35.96 -26.38
N PRO A 840 15.94 36.13 -26.34
CA PRO A 840 15.26 36.95 -25.34
C PRO A 840 15.30 36.32 -23.96
N THR A 841 15.02 37.14 -22.94
CA THR A 841 14.65 36.63 -21.62
C THR A 841 13.23 36.08 -21.70
N ILE A 842 13.04 34.79 -21.46
CA ILE A 842 11.73 34.11 -21.55
C ILE A 842 11.12 33.99 -20.16
N VAL A 843 9.96 34.59 -19.97
CA VAL A 843 9.22 34.60 -18.70
C VAL A 843 7.95 33.77 -18.87
N ALA A 844 7.90 32.61 -18.21
CA ALA A 844 6.73 31.73 -18.24
C ALA A 844 5.51 32.41 -17.60
N MET A 845 4.32 32.28 -18.18
CA MET A 845 3.05 32.67 -17.58
C MET A 845 2.23 31.39 -17.36
N THR A 846 1.90 31.08 -16.11
CA THR A 846 1.19 29.83 -15.75
C THR A 846 -0.03 30.11 -14.88
N ALA A 847 -1.11 29.34 -15.08
CA ALA A 847 -2.32 29.38 -14.26
C ALA A 847 -2.14 28.76 -12.85
N HIS A 848 -1.08 27.97 -12.62
CA HIS A 848 -0.79 27.33 -11.34
C HIS A 848 0.67 27.60 -10.95
N ALA A 849 0.88 28.27 -9.82
CA ALA A 849 2.20 28.48 -9.23
C ALA A 849 2.56 27.37 -8.22
N LEU A 850 2.32 26.11 -8.61
CA LEU A 850 2.62 24.94 -7.77
C LEU A 850 4.14 24.70 -7.69
N LYS A 851 4.60 24.12 -6.58
CA LYS A 851 6.00 23.75 -6.36
C LYS A 851 6.38 22.60 -7.30
N GLY A 852 7.35 22.85 -8.19
CA GLY A 852 7.82 21.89 -9.22
C GLY A 852 7.67 22.44 -10.64
N ASP A 853 6.63 23.23 -10.93
CA ASP A 853 6.42 23.86 -12.23
C ASP A 853 7.51 24.90 -12.54
N ARG A 854 7.93 25.67 -11.54
CA ARG A 854 9.08 26.58 -11.65
C ARG A 854 10.35 25.82 -12.06
N GLU A 855 10.66 24.72 -11.38
CA GLU A 855 11.87 23.92 -11.65
C GLU A 855 11.80 23.29 -13.04
N LYS A 856 10.60 22.83 -13.45
CA LYS A 856 10.32 22.29 -14.78
C LYS A 856 10.53 23.34 -15.89
N TYR A 857 9.98 24.55 -15.74
CA TYR A 857 10.12 25.61 -16.75
C TYR A 857 11.56 26.16 -16.81
N LEU A 858 12.23 26.29 -15.67
CA LEU A 858 13.64 26.65 -15.62
C LEU A 858 14.53 25.57 -16.25
N ALA A 859 14.24 24.28 -16.02
CA ALA A 859 14.98 23.16 -16.62
C ALA A 859 14.82 23.09 -18.15
N VAL A 860 13.67 23.53 -18.68
CA VAL A 860 13.42 23.68 -20.13
C VAL A 860 14.18 24.87 -20.72
N GLY A 861 14.71 25.76 -19.89
CA GLY A 861 15.51 26.91 -20.30
C GLY A 861 14.77 28.25 -20.27
N MET A 862 13.61 28.36 -19.62
CA MET A 862 12.99 29.67 -19.32
C MET A 862 13.78 30.39 -18.21
N ASP A 863 13.75 31.72 -18.18
CA ASP A 863 14.59 32.55 -17.29
C ASP A 863 13.86 33.01 -16.01
N ALA A 864 12.54 33.15 -16.10
CA ALA A 864 11.69 33.54 -14.97
C ALA A 864 10.24 33.02 -15.17
N TYR A 865 9.38 33.26 -14.19
CA TYR A 865 7.96 32.89 -14.26
C TYR A 865 7.06 33.94 -13.59
N LEU A 866 5.80 33.98 -14.02
CA LEU A 866 4.70 34.82 -13.56
C LEU A 866 3.45 33.95 -13.40
N SER A 867 2.75 34.10 -12.27
CA SER A 867 1.45 33.47 -12.07
C SER A 867 0.36 34.26 -12.78
N LYS A 868 -0.64 33.58 -13.35
CA LYS A 868 -1.90 34.17 -13.82
C LYS A 868 -2.94 34.10 -12.68
N PRO A 869 -3.65 35.19 -12.35
CA PRO A 869 -3.60 36.52 -12.98
C PRO A 869 -2.28 37.26 -12.67
N VAL A 870 -1.76 37.98 -13.68
CA VAL A 870 -0.45 38.64 -13.64
C VAL A 870 -0.42 39.73 -12.56
N GLN A 871 0.43 39.56 -11.55
CA GLN A 871 0.65 40.55 -10.50
C GLN A 871 1.63 41.63 -10.96
N VAL A 872 1.20 42.90 -10.90
CA VAL A 872 1.98 44.05 -11.40
C VAL A 872 3.31 44.22 -10.67
N THR A 873 3.35 43.94 -9.37
CA THR A 873 4.56 44.02 -8.54
C THR A 873 5.63 43.00 -8.99
N GLN A 874 5.21 41.76 -9.23
CA GLN A 874 6.10 40.68 -9.69
C GLN A 874 6.62 40.96 -11.12
N LEU A 875 5.74 41.39 -12.02
CA LEU A 875 6.12 41.77 -13.39
C LEU A 875 7.16 42.92 -13.39
N LYS A 876 6.99 43.94 -12.55
CA LYS A 876 7.95 45.03 -12.40
C LYS A 876 9.33 44.55 -11.98
N GLU A 877 9.39 43.63 -11.02
CA GLU A 877 10.65 43.11 -10.51
C GLU A 877 11.40 42.30 -11.58
N ILE A 878 10.69 41.49 -12.36
CA ILE A 878 11.27 40.73 -13.48
C ILE A 878 11.79 41.68 -14.55
N LEU A 879 10.98 42.64 -15.02
CA LEU A 879 11.37 43.57 -16.07
C LEU A 879 12.58 44.43 -15.68
N ARG A 880 12.73 44.81 -14.40
CA ARG A 880 13.92 45.54 -13.91
C ARG A 880 15.21 44.73 -14.00
N ARG A 881 15.12 43.40 -13.90
CA ARG A 881 16.27 42.48 -13.94
C ARG A 881 16.67 42.14 -15.38
N CYS A 882 15.74 42.24 -16.33
CA CYS A 882 15.99 42.03 -17.75
C CYS A 882 16.96 43.08 -18.31
N LYS A 883 17.86 42.65 -19.21
CA LYS A 883 18.82 43.53 -19.88
C LYS A 883 18.54 43.55 -21.39
N PRO A 884 18.60 44.73 -22.04
CA PRO A 884 18.41 44.81 -23.48
C PRO A 884 19.56 44.11 -24.22
N ILE A 885 19.20 43.39 -25.30
CA ILE A 885 20.15 42.64 -26.13
C ILE A 885 20.96 43.62 -26.99
N LYS A 886 22.28 43.69 -26.74
CA LYS A 886 23.21 44.54 -27.49
C LYS A 886 23.76 43.82 -28.72
N ALA A 887 22.95 43.67 -29.77
CA ALA A 887 23.42 43.20 -31.08
C ALA A 887 24.06 44.36 -31.87
N ARG A 888 25.19 44.12 -32.57
CA ARG A 888 25.79 45.10 -33.49
C ARG A 888 24.82 45.37 -34.65
N GLY A 889 24.40 46.63 -34.82
CA GLY A 889 23.57 47.08 -35.94
C GLY A 889 22.17 47.60 -35.58
N THR A 890 21.75 47.52 -34.32
CA THR A 890 20.45 48.07 -33.89
C THR A 890 20.53 49.57 -33.57
N ARG A 891 19.65 50.38 -34.19
CA ARG A 891 19.52 51.81 -33.86
C ARG A 891 19.07 51.96 -32.39
N PRO A 892 19.68 52.85 -31.59
CA PRO A 892 19.22 53.12 -30.23
C PRO A 892 17.82 53.76 -30.25
N LEU A 893 16.91 53.28 -29.40
CA LEU A 893 15.59 53.87 -29.17
C LEU A 893 15.75 55.32 -28.69
N ARG A 894 15.08 56.27 -29.35
CA ARG A 894 15.00 57.67 -28.87
C ARG A 894 14.17 57.73 -27.57
N PRO A 895 14.53 58.60 -26.61
CA PRO A 895 13.71 58.82 -25.42
C PRO A 895 12.34 59.41 -25.82
N PHE A 896 11.26 58.84 -25.30
CA PHE A 896 9.89 59.23 -25.64
C PHE A 896 9.49 60.54 -24.94
N SER A 897 9.24 61.59 -25.71
CA SER A 897 8.59 62.83 -25.26
C SER A 897 7.07 62.63 -25.18
N ARG A 898 6.45 63.12 -24.09
CA ARG A 898 5.00 63.13 -23.88
C ARG A 898 4.26 63.71 -25.09
N GLN A 899 3.50 62.88 -25.81
CA GLN A 899 2.36 63.29 -26.60
C GLN A 899 1.17 62.42 -26.20
N THR A 900 0.18 63.07 -25.60
CA THR A 900 -1.17 62.55 -25.37
C THR A 900 -1.91 62.49 -26.70
N SER A 901 -1.98 61.32 -27.32
CA SER A 901 -2.97 60.97 -28.36
C SER A 901 -3.13 59.43 -28.39
N PRO A 902 -4.33 58.90 -28.71
CA PRO A 902 -4.58 57.46 -28.78
C PRO A 902 -3.67 56.80 -29.82
N LEU A 903 -3.25 55.56 -29.56
CA LEU A 903 -2.29 54.83 -30.40
C LEU A 903 -2.85 54.55 -31.81
N HIS A 904 -2.27 55.17 -32.84
CA HIS A 904 -2.22 54.60 -34.19
C HIS A 904 -1.15 53.50 -34.24
N ILE A 905 -1.54 52.32 -34.75
CA ILE A 905 -0.65 51.18 -35.01
C ILE A 905 -0.16 51.28 -36.46
N ARG A 906 1.17 51.33 -36.67
CA ARG A 906 1.79 51.21 -38.00
C ARG A 906 2.27 49.78 -38.17
N ILE A 907 1.81 49.11 -39.21
CA ILE A 907 2.31 47.81 -39.66
C ILE A 907 3.48 48.04 -40.64
N PRO A 908 4.60 47.31 -40.57
CA PRO A 908 5.70 47.45 -41.52
C PRO A 908 5.33 46.83 -42.87
N GLN A 909 5.41 47.61 -43.94
CA GLN A 909 5.44 47.10 -45.32
C GLN A 909 6.83 46.53 -45.60
N SER A 910 6.91 45.27 -46.05
CA SER A 910 8.11 44.69 -46.63
C SER A 910 8.24 45.14 -48.09
N GLU A 911 9.34 45.83 -48.39
CA GLU A 911 9.81 46.15 -49.74
C GLU A 911 10.17 44.85 -50.48
N GLU A 912 9.51 44.55 -51.61
CA GLU A 912 10.10 43.82 -52.73
C GLU A 912 9.81 44.59 -54.02
N ASP A 913 10.81 44.61 -54.90
CA ASP A 913 10.97 45.50 -56.06
C ASP A 913 9.75 45.59 -56.98
N THR A 914 9.26 46.81 -57.16
CA THR A 914 8.19 47.16 -58.10
C THR A 914 8.68 47.17 -59.55
N VAL A 915 8.12 46.31 -60.40
CA VAL A 915 8.00 46.58 -61.85
C VAL A 915 6.80 47.52 -62.04
N PRO A 916 6.94 48.69 -62.70
CA PRO A 916 5.82 49.61 -62.84
C PRO A 916 4.94 49.19 -64.03
N LEU A 917 3.69 48.84 -63.76
CA LEU A 917 2.61 48.82 -64.76
C LEU A 917 1.69 50.04 -64.55
N PRO A 918 1.07 50.56 -65.63
CA PRO A 918 0.81 51.98 -65.82
C PRO A 918 -0.49 52.42 -65.14
N GLN A 919 -0.49 53.64 -64.60
CA GLN A 919 -1.72 54.30 -64.15
C GLN A 919 -2.64 54.58 -65.35
N PRO A 920 -3.94 54.19 -65.31
CA PRO A 920 -4.93 54.78 -66.17
C PRO A 920 -5.45 56.09 -65.57
N GLU A 921 -5.76 57.00 -66.49
CA GLU A 921 -6.06 58.41 -66.27
C GLU A 921 -7.29 58.66 -65.39
N ARG A 922 -7.15 59.64 -64.49
CA ARG A 922 -8.28 60.25 -63.79
C ARG A 922 -9.20 60.94 -64.79
N THR A 923 -10.39 60.37 -65.02
CA THR A 923 -11.52 61.09 -65.59
C THR A 923 -12.40 61.63 -64.47
N SER A 924 -12.56 62.93 -64.45
CA SER A 924 -13.40 63.69 -63.51
C SER A 924 -14.87 63.75 -63.97
N LEU A 925 -15.79 63.73 -62.97
CA LEU A 925 -17.18 64.25 -62.91
C LEU A 925 -18.29 63.18 -62.75
N PRO A 926 -19.47 63.48 -62.16
CA PRO A 926 -19.88 64.68 -61.43
C PRO A 926 -20.38 64.42 -59.99
N ASP A 927 -20.31 65.48 -59.20
CA ASP A 927 -20.92 65.64 -57.88
C ASP A 927 -22.44 65.39 -57.94
N ASN A 928 -22.92 64.29 -57.37
CA ASN A 928 -24.34 64.04 -57.13
C ASN A 928 -24.51 63.53 -55.70
N GLY A 929 -24.90 64.45 -54.82
CA GLY A 929 -25.09 64.24 -53.40
C GLY A 929 -26.34 63.42 -53.05
N ASN A 930 -26.25 62.09 -53.19
CA ASN A 930 -27.14 61.17 -52.48
C ASN A 930 -26.38 60.46 -51.35
N SER A 931 -27.03 60.38 -50.19
CA SER A 931 -26.61 59.58 -49.03
C SER A 931 -26.49 58.09 -49.39
N PRO A 932 -25.58 57.30 -48.77
CA PRO A 932 -25.39 55.86 -49.03
C PRO A 932 -26.65 54.97 -48.86
N LEU A 933 -27.74 55.53 -48.32
CA LEU A 933 -28.97 54.83 -47.95
C LEU A 933 -29.98 54.61 -49.10
N GLU A 934 -29.71 55.11 -50.32
CA GLU A 934 -30.64 54.97 -51.47
C GLU A 934 -30.12 54.05 -52.61
N ARG A 935 -28.99 53.36 -52.44
CA ARG A 935 -28.56 52.29 -53.36
C ARG A 935 -29.11 50.94 -52.89
N GLU A 936 -29.73 50.17 -53.77
CA GLU A 936 -30.00 48.75 -53.53
C GLU A 936 -28.68 47.96 -53.66
N TRP A 937 -28.33 47.20 -52.61
CA TRP A 937 -27.12 46.37 -52.55
C TRP A 937 -27.54 44.91 -52.70
N GLU A 938 -26.99 44.21 -53.69
CA GLU A 938 -27.46 42.86 -54.09
C GLU A 938 -26.56 41.73 -53.51
N TYR A 939 -25.32 42.04 -53.15
CA TYR A 939 -24.30 41.07 -52.73
C TYR A 939 -23.79 41.31 -51.30
N ILE A 940 -23.98 42.50 -50.75
CA ILE A 940 -23.68 42.85 -49.35
C ILE A 940 -24.94 43.30 -48.60
N HIS A 941 -24.94 43.12 -47.28
CA HIS A 941 -25.99 43.62 -46.39
C HIS A 941 -25.48 44.83 -45.58
N PRO A 942 -25.76 46.08 -46.00
CA PRO A 942 -25.20 47.29 -45.39
C PRO A 942 -25.45 47.45 -43.88
N PRO A 943 -26.61 47.08 -43.32
CA PRO A 943 -26.83 47.16 -41.87
C PRO A 943 -25.82 46.34 -41.08
N THR A 944 -25.33 45.22 -41.62
CA THR A 944 -24.30 44.39 -40.98
C THR A 944 -22.95 45.11 -40.92
N LEU A 945 -22.62 45.91 -41.92
CA LEU A 945 -21.42 46.76 -41.92
C LEU A 945 -21.58 47.96 -40.99
N GLU A 946 -22.78 48.51 -40.85
CA GLU A 946 -23.11 49.58 -39.90
C GLU A 946 -23.08 49.08 -38.44
N ASP A 947 -23.55 47.86 -38.19
CA ASP A 947 -23.41 47.20 -36.88
C ASP A 947 -21.94 46.93 -36.55
N LEU A 948 -21.16 46.47 -37.55
CA LEU A 948 -19.70 46.34 -37.41
C LEU A 948 -19.05 47.70 -37.11
N GLN A 949 -19.58 48.79 -37.66
CA GLN A 949 -19.10 50.16 -37.44
C GLN A 949 -19.39 50.61 -36.02
N ALA A 950 -20.57 50.32 -35.51
CA ALA A 950 -20.95 50.60 -34.13
C ALA A 950 -20.08 49.82 -33.14
N ILE A 951 -19.77 48.56 -33.43
CA ILE A 951 -18.89 47.70 -32.62
C ILE A 951 -17.45 48.24 -32.60
N LEU A 952 -16.98 48.82 -33.69
CA LEU A 952 -15.64 49.39 -33.83
C LEU A 952 -15.55 50.88 -33.43
N GLY A 953 -16.58 51.43 -32.77
CA GLY A 953 -16.54 52.79 -32.21
C GLY A 953 -16.98 53.91 -33.15
N GLY A 954 -17.68 53.59 -34.24
CA GLY A 954 -18.34 54.56 -35.13
C GLY A 954 -17.49 55.09 -36.29
N GLU A 955 -16.19 54.76 -36.36
CA GLU A 955 -15.29 55.29 -37.40
C GLU A 955 -15.33 54.44 -38.68
N ARG A 956 -15.87 55.01 -39.77
CA ARG A 956 -16.03 54.34 -41.07
C ARG A 956 -14.69 53.90 -41.69
N HIS A 957 -13.60 54.58 -41.36
CA HIS A 957 -12.26 54.31 -41.90
C HIS A 957 -11.68 52.97 -41.43
N ALA A 958 -11.98 52.54 -40.20
CA ALA A 958 -11.49 51.28 -39.64
C ALA A 958 -12.09 50.05 -40.35
N ILE A 959 -13.34 50.15 -40.81
CA ILE A 959 -13.96 49.09 -41.60
C ILE A 959 -13.40 49.06 -43.02
N SER A 960 -13.12 50.22 -43.61
CA SER A 960 -12.50 50.29 -44.94
C SER A 960 -11.14 49.58 -44.96
N GLU A 961 -10.30 49.73 -43.92
CA GLU A 961 -9.04 48.99 -43.82
C GLU A 961 -9.24 47.47 -43.71
N LEU A 962 -10.24 47.02 -42.94
CA LEU A 962 -10.57 45.59 -42.81
C LEU A 962 -11.13 45.00 -44.11
N ILE A 963 -11.94 45.77 -44.84
CA ILE A 963 -12.44 45.42 -46.15
C ILE A 963 -11.27 45.31 -47.14
N GLU A 964 -10.34 46.27 -47.16
CA GLU A 964 -9.17 46.22 -48.04
C GLU A 964 -8.31 44.97 -47.81
N VAL A 965 -8.08 44.58 -46.55
CA VAL A 965 -7.36 43.34 -46.21
C VAL A 965 -8.13 42.10 -46.68
N PHE A 966 -9.45 42.07 -46.46
CA PHE A 966 -10.30 40.98 -46.93
C PHE A 966 -10.28 40.85 -48.47
N LEU A 967 -10.30 41.98 -49.18
CA LEU A 967 -10.24 42.02 -50.63
C LEU A 967 -8.89 41.53 -51.17
N ALA A 968 -7.79 41.87 -50.50
CA ALA A 968 -6.44 41.48 -50.89
C ALA A 968 -6.12 39.99 -50.63
N GLU A 969 -6.53 39.45 -49.49
CA GLU A 969 -6.13 38.10 -49.07
C GLU A 969 -7.01 36.97 -49.64
N THR A 970 -8.31 37.23 -49.84
CA THR A 970 -9.29 36.18 -50.15
C THR A 970 -9.05 35.52 -51.52
N PRO A 971 -8.64 36.22 -52.60
CA PRO A 971 -8.25 35.58 -53.86
C PRO A 971 -7.08 34.60 -53.73
N GLN A 972 -6.09 34.93 -52.88
CA GLN A 972 -4.94 34.07 -52.63
C GLN A 972 -5.36 32.80 -51.86
N LYS A 973 -6.29 32.95 -50.91
CA LYS A 973 -6.89 31.82 -50.18
C LYS A 973 -7.67 30.89 -51.11
N PHE A 974 -8.43 31.42 -52.09
CA PHE A 974 -9.09 30.59 -53.11
C PHE A 974 -8.08 29.81 -53.97
N SER A 975 -7.03 30.48 -54.47
CA SER A 975 -5.98 29.81 -55.25
C SER A 975 -5.29 28.68 -54.45
N LYS A 976 -4.99 28.94 -53.18
CA LYS A 976 -4.39 27.94 -52.29
C LYS A 976 -5.33 26.76 -52.01
N MET A 977 -6.64 27.01 -51.91
CA MET A 977 -7.63 25.94 -51.76
C MET A 977 -7.74 25.08 -53.03
N GLU A 978 -7.70 25.68 -54.22
CA GLU A 978 -7.69 24.94 -55.49
C GLU A 978 -6.48 23.99 -55.59
N ASP A 979 -5.30 24.46 -55.19
CA ASP A 979 -4.07 23.65 -55.13
C ASP A 979 -4.20 22.50 -54.11
N LEU A 980 -4.70 22.80 -52.91
CA LEU A 980 -4.86 21.80 -51.84
C LEU A 980 -5.90 20.74 -52.19
N VAL A 981 -7.02 21.13 -52.82
CA VAL A 981 -8.06 20.20 -53.30
C VAL A 981 -7.50 19.32 -54.41
N SER A 982 -6.71 19.87 -55.34
CA SER A 982 -6.05 19.12 -56.41
C SER A 982 -5.01 18.14 -55.87
N LEU A 983 -4.31 18.51 -54.79
CA LEU A 983 -3.36 17.67 -54.06
C LEU A 983 -4.02 16.73 -53.03
N ARG A 984 -5.37 16.68 -52.98
CA ARG A 984 -6.17 15.84 -52.06
C ARG A 984 -5.92 16.11 -50.56
N LYS A 985 -5.48 17.32 -50.21
CA LYS A 985 -5.29 17.80 -48.82
C LYS A 985 -6.56 18.49 -48.31
N PHE A 986 -7.64 17.73 -48.20
CA PHE A 986 -8.98 18.28 -47.94
C PHE A 986 -9.14 18.92 -46.56
N GLU A 987 -8.46 18.41 -45.55
CA GLU A 987 -8.58 18.95 -44.18
C GLU A 987 -8.02 20.38 -44.08
N THR A 988 -6.89 20.66 -44.74
CA THR A 988 -6.31 22.00 -44.80
C THR A 988 -7.14 22.93 -45.68
N ALA A 989 -7.66 22.44 -46.81
CA ALA A 989 -8.57 23.21 -47.66
C ALA A 989 -9.86 23.60 -46.93
N GLN A 990 -10.41 22.68 -46.13
CA GLN A 990 -11.60 22.92 -45.31
C GLN A 990 -11.36 24.02 -44.26
N ARG A 991 -10.20 24.03 -43.59
CA ARG A 991 -9.87 25.09 -42.61
C ARG A 991 -9.75 26.47 -43.27
N ILE A 992 -9.19 26.54 -44.48
CA ILE A 992 -9.12 27.81 -45.23
C ILE A 992 -10.52 28.25 -45.66
N ALA A 993 -11.38 27.33 -46.12
CA ALA A 993 -12.77 27.64 -46.48
C ALA A 993 -13.57 28.16 -45.27
N HIS A 994 -13.33 27.57 -44.09
CA HIS A 994 -13.93 28.01 -42.83
C HIS A 994 -13.54 29.43 -42.43
N GLY A 995 -12.26 29.79 -42.60
CA GLY A 995 -11.79 31.16 -42.37
C GLY A 995 -12.42 32.18 -43.32
N VAL A 996 -12.51 31.85 -44.61
CA VAL A 996 -13.12 32.72 -45.63
C VAL A 996 -14.63 32.86 -45.41
N LYS A 997 -15.32 31.79 -44.98
CA LYS A 997 -16.73 31.81 -44.58
C LYS A 997 -16.99 32.83 -43.47
N GLY A 998 -16.23 32.76 -42.38
CA GLY A 998 -16.39 33.66 -41.23
C GLY A 998 -16.20 35.13 -41.61
N LEU A 999 -15.17 35.42 -42.41
CA LEU A 999 -14.92 36.77 -42.93
C LEU A 999 -16.03 37.25 -43.87
N SER A 1000 -16.51 36.40 -44.77
CA SER A 1000 -17.57 36.75 -45.73
C SER A 1000 -18.89 37.10 -45.04
N ALA A 1001 -19.26 36.37 -43.97
CA ALA A 1001 -20.43 36.68 -43.15
C ALA A 1001 -20.25 37.99 -42.35
N THR A 1002 -19.04 38.25 -41.87
CA THR A 1002 -18.70 39.48 -41.13
C THR A 1002 -18.87 40.73 -42.00
N PHE A 1003 -18.56 40.66 -43.29
CA PHE A 1003 -18.77 41.76 -44.24
C PHE A 1003 -20.15 41.73 -44.94
N GLY A 1004 -21.10 40.96 -44.40
CA GLY A 1004 -22.49 40.98 -44.85
C GLY A 1004 -22.77 40.24 -46.16
N SER A 1005 -21.84 39.40 -46.65
CA SER A 1005 -22.05 38.56 -47.85
C SER A 1005 -22.41 37.13 -47.46
N GLN A 1006 -23.68 36.94 -47.09
CA GLN A 1006 -24.18 35.64 -46.63
C GLN A 1006 -24.09 34.57 -47.72
N THR A 1007 -24.38 34.91 -48.97
CA THR A 1007 -24.32 33.95 -50.09
C THR A 1007 -22.89 33.45 -50.33
N LEU A 1008 -21.87 34.28 -50.15
CA LEU A 1008 -20.48 33.82 -50.27
C LEU A 1008 -20.08 32.91 -49.09
N ALA A 1009 -20.55 33.23 -47.89
CA ALA A 1009 -20.36 32.37 -46.72
C ALA A 1009 -21.03 30.99 -46.91
N ASP A 1010 -22.21 30.94 -47.51
CA ASP A 1010 -22.93 29.70 -47.79
C ASP A 1010 -22.18 28.83 -48.82
N ILE A 1011 -21.66 29.43 -49.90
CA ILE A 1011 -20.84 28.70 -50.88
C ILE A 1011 -19.56 28.17 -50.21
N CYS A 1012 -18.91 28.95 -49.34
CA CYS A 1012 -17.73 28.48 -48.59
C CYS A 1012 -18.06 27.31 -47.64
N GLN A 1013 -19.26 27.31 -47.04
CA GLN A 1013 -19.74 26.19 -46.26
C GLN A 1013 -19.98 24.93 -47.11
N GLU A 1014 -20.49 25.08 -48.33
CA GLU A 1014 -20.63 23.95 -49.25
C GLU A 1014 -19.26 23.41 -49.69
N ILE A 1015 -18.25 24.29 -49.86
CA ILE A 1015 -16.86 23.87 -50.10
C ILE A 1015 -16.32 23.06 -48.91
N GLU A 1016 -16.59 23.49 -47.67
CA GLU A 1016 -16.21 22.71 -46.48
C GLU A 1016 -16.82 21.31 -46.50
N HIS A 1017 -18.12 21.20 -46.81
CA HIS A 1017 -18.81 19.92 -46.88
C HIS A 1017 -18.31 19.05 -48.05
N ALA A 1018 -17.99 19.64 -49.20
CA ALA A 1018 -17.39 18.92 -50.32
C ALA A 1018 -15.99 18.39 -49.96
N CYS A 1019 -15.19 19.17 -49.23
CA CYS A 1019 -13.88 18.74 -48.71
C CYS A 1019 -14.02 17.62 -47.67
N GLN A 1020 -14.99 17.69 -46.75
CA GLN A 1020 -15.28 16.61 -45.79
C GLN A 1020 -15.64 15.29 -46.47
N ARG A 1021 -16.37 15.35 -47.59
CA ARG A 1021 -16.75 14.18 -48.39
C ARG A 1021 -15.66 13.75 -49.38
N ALA A 1022 -14.53 14.45 -49.42
CA ALA A 1022 -13.43 14.27 -50.37
C ALA A 1022 -13.86 14.32 -51.85
N ASP A 1023 -14.90 15.10 -52.17
CA ASP A 1023 -15.42 15.25 -53.55
C ASP A 1023 -14.71 16.39 -54.28
N ILE A 1024 -13.67 16.02 -55.03
CA ILE A 1024 -12.81 16.95 -55.78
C ILE A 1024 -13.61 17.74 -56.82
N ARG A 1025 -14.53 17.09 -57.56
CA ARG A 1025 -15.26 17.76 -58.66
C ARG A 1025 -16.25 18.77 -58.10
N ALA A 1026 -16.94 18.42 -57.02
CA ALA A 1026 -17.84 19.34 -56.33
C ALA A 1026 -17.06 20.52 -55.74
N ALA A 1027 -15.95 20.27 -55.04
CA ALA A 1027 -15.13 21.32 -54.44
C ALA A 1027 -14.53 22.27 -55.49
N GLN A 1028 -14.02 21.76 -56.61
CA GLN A 1028 -13.48 22.61 -57.69
C GLN A 1028 -14.55 23.47 -58.37
N LYS A 1029 -15.75 22.93 -58.59
CA LYS A 1029 -16.87 23.70 -59.14
C LYS A 1029 -17.28 24.82 -58.18
N LEU A 1030 -17.46 24.49 -56.90
CA LEU A 1030 -17.87 25.44 -55.86
C LEU A 1030 -16.81 26.53 -55.61
N LEU A 1031 -15.51 26.21 -55.75
CA LEU A 1031 -14.43 27.21 -55.68
C LEU A 1031 -14.51 28.23 -56.84
N GLY A 1032 -14.88 27.78 -58.05
CA GLY A 1032 -15.14 28.68 -59.18
C GLY A 1032 -16.36 29.59 -58.95
N ASP A 1033 -17.44 29.03 -58.41
CA ASP A 1033 -18.65 29.77 -58.06
C ASP A 1033 -18.37 30.79 -56.92
N ALA A 1034 -17.58 30.41 -55.91
CA ALA A 1034 -17.16 31.26 -54.81
C ALA A 1034 -16.31 32.45 -55.28
N ARG A 1035 -15.37 32.24 -56.21
CA ARG A 1035 -14.53 33.30 -56.78
C ARG A 1035 -15.38 34.33 -57.54
N THR A 1036 -16.31 33.85 -58.37
CA THR A 1036 -17.23 34.72 -59.11
C THR A 1036 -18.12 35.54 -58.17
N ARG A 1037 -18.63 34.90 -57.10
CA ARG A 1037 -19.46 35.58 -56.09
C ARG A 1037 -18.65 36.58 -55.25
N PHE A 1038 -17.39 36.27 -54.96
CA PHE A 1038 -16.47 37.17 -54.29
C PHE A 1038 -16.17 38.41 -55.13
N GLU A 1039 -15.92 38.29 -56.43
CA GLU A 1039 -15.68 39.44 -57.32
C GLU A 1039 -16.89 40.39 -57.42
N ALA A 1040 -18.12 39.86 -57.32
CA ALA A 1040 -19.33 40.68 -57.23
C ALA A 1040 -19.46 41.37 -55.86
N THR A 1041 -19.19 40.63 -54.78
CA THR A 1041 -19.17 41.17 -53.40
C THR A 1041 -18.11 42.25 -53.22
N ALA A 1042 -16.93 42.05 -53.80
CA ALA A 1042 -15.80 42.97 -53.73
C ALA A 1042 -16.14 44.34 -54.31
N ARG A 1043 -16.76 44.38 -55.50
CA ARG A 1043 -17.18 45.62 -56.15
C ARG A 1043 -18.21 46.41 -55.33
N GLU A 1044 -19.10 45.73 -54.62
CA GLU A 1044 -20.05 46.40 -53.72
C GLU A 1044 -19.38 46.89 -52.43
N LEU A 1045 -18.46 46.11 -51.84
CA LEU A 1045 -17.70 46.55 -50.67
C LEU A 1045 -16.80 47.77 -50.97
N GLU A 1046 -16.14 47.78 -52.13
CA GLU A 1046 -15.35 48.93 -52.62
C GLU A 1046 -16.24 50.17 -52.81
N ALA A 1047 -17.42 49.99 -53.43
CA ALA A 1047 -18.40 51.05 -53.63
C ALA A 1047 -18.99 51.57 -52.30
N TRP A 1048 -19.12 50.73 -51.27
CA TRP A 1048 -19.57 51.12 -49.94
C TRP A 1048 -18.52 51.92 -49.17
N CYS A 1049 -17.24 51.57 -49.32
CA CYS A 1049 -16.10 52.29 -48.76
C CYS A 1049 -15.83 53.64 -49.47
N GLY A 1050 -16.44 53.89 -50.63
CA GLY A 1050 -16.18 55.08 -51.43
C GLY A 1050 -14.82 55.04 -52.14
N ILE A 1051 -14.26 53.85 -52.33
CA ILE A 1051 -13.01 53.61 -53.06
C ILE A 1051 -13.39 53.51 -54.54
N SER A 1052 -13.02 54.50 -55.36
CA SER A 1052 -13.23 54.50 -56.82
C SER A 1052 -12.01 53.97 -57.57
#